data_AF-A0A2V4BXE4-F1
#
_entry.id   AF-A0A2V4BXE4-F1
#
_cell.length_a   1.000
_cell.length_b   1.000
_cell.length_c   1.000
_cell.angle_alpha   90.00
_cell.angle_beta   90.00
_cell.angle_gamma   90.00
#
_symmetry.space_group_name_H-M   'P 1'
#
loop_
_entity.id
_entity.type
_entity.pdbx_description
1 polymer ?
#
loop_
_entity_poly.entity_id
_entity_poly.type
_entity_poly.pdbx_seq_one_letter_code
_entity_poly.pdbx_strand_id
1 'polypeptide(L)'
;MSSYNENLNASVATSLQAQELKLSTTQAQLNAGMFTLYYAEDAKITAQEKLKKTEQKYADQETIKDEAVENNNLSTNVVATANQENQFNLQSVSNTAVAAANVQIATNAIVSLASDMGSIVSILNAADYGSQIYDQAVAVNKLMNDTAYNAEVASQLAMDASYRTAEVTASTVSDMATITGTSITDLVTVLNNQLGATTTLQVTENTAFTDAATAQKKAEGELIDANVEYDAAKENYLLSINELNLNLQITKKTNSDFTVQFDTYLNPFYNNNIEILVNGIITYPYNVNPVENYYIFVVKESEKSIFSIATAEGLINTPEIAYPIYDTNFETISETISINDIKDINNDTLSLGENYVVFVLAQFTIDYKKSLNNFEDYLTAASSSFVLTTPLKSPNADSISVSFLPQKDNTANYTTQVLQFNLMEPNPVKVDYRCMFLLNNSTVINQMFKTEDLLSVEKQIVIEINNEINKIKDEEDEIKQFNNQNLLDSLTNELNDLTEKQTALNQNDTSEIAEAKGTSKNDTDNVLDTQINDLKTRIEVLTSIDLRSINPISESQNGQKTTPKPGFFFNQLIAENVTDGNYMVPTADQITIDPKTNKKSVTLPILENTTDNFGNPLIEGNEYIPVILSMASGPKKITVQFSNSISDFKNTNTFYYATKPTENNN
;
A
#
# COMPACT_ATOMS: atom_id res chain seq x y z
N MET A 1 36.53 -44.04 -5.24
CA MET A 1 36.19 -42.66 -5.59
C MET A 1 34.68 -42.43 -5.60
N SER A 2 33.84 -43.47 -5.75
CA SER A 2 32.37 -43.39 -5.65
C SER A 2 31.86 -42.65 -4.40
N SER A 3 32.46 -42.91 -3.23
CA SER A 3 32.09 -42.20 -1.99
C SER A 3 32.37 -40.69 -2.00
N TYR A 4 33.27 -40.19 -2.85
CA TYR A 4 33.60 -38.76 -2.91
C TYR A 4 32.53 -37.98 -3.67
N ASN A 5 32.06 -38.49 -4.81
CA ASN A 5 30.98 -37.88 -5.59
C ASN A 5 29.66 -37.92 -4.83
N GLU A 6 29.35 -39.05 -4.18
CA GLU A 6 28.16 -39.16 -3.33
C GLU A 6 28.22 -38.15 -2.17
N ASN A 7 29.37 -38.00 -1.50
CA ASN A 7 29.54 -37.02 -0.44
C ASN A 7 29.48 -35.57 -0.95
N LEU A 8 30.03 -35.28 -2.13
CA LEU A 8 29.99 -33.96 -2.75
C LEU A 8 28.55 -33.60 -3.13
N ASN A 9 27.84 -34.50 -3.81
CA ASN A 9 26.44 -34.32 -4.20
C ASN A 9 25.56 -34.14 -2.96
N ALA A 10 25.73 -34.97 -1.93
CA ALA A 10 25.03 -34.82 -0.66
C ALA A 10 25.32 -33.48 0.02
N SER A 11 26.57 -32.99 -0.02
CA SER A 11 26.95 -31.69 0.52
C SER A 11 26.34 -30.53 -0.27
N VAL A 12 26.33 -30.62 -1.60
CA VAL A 12 25.69 -29.62 -2.49
C VAL A 12 24.18 -29.59 -2.23
N ALA A 13 23.52 -30.74 -2.22
CA ALA A 13 22.09 -30.85 -1.94
C ALA A 13 21.73 -30.28 -0.55
N THR A 14 22.53 -30.58 0.48
CA THR A 14 22.33 -30.04 1.84
C THR A 14 22.52 -28.52 1.88
N SER A 15 23.54 -27.99 1.20
CA SER A 15 23.81 -26.55 1.13
C SER A 15 22.67 -25.81 0.42
N LEU A 16 22.22 -26.32 -0.72
CA LEU A 16 21.12 -25.73 -1.49
C LEU A 16 19.79 -25.80 -0.73
N GLN A 17 19.51 -26.89 -0.02
CA GLN A 17 18.34 -26.99 0.86
C GLN A 17 18.40 -25.97 2.01
N ALA A 18 19.57 -25.74 2.60
CA ALA A 18 19.73 -24.73 3.65
C ALA A 18 19.51 -23.31 3.10
N GLN A 19 20.00 -23.02 1.89
CA GLN A 19 19.76 -21.74 1.21
C GLN A 19 18.29 -21.56 0.79
N GLU A 20 17.63 -22.62 0.30
CA GLU A 20 16.20 -22.60 -0.03
C GLU A 20 15.35 -22.37 1.23
N LEU A 21 15.70 -23.01 2.36
CA LEU A 21 15.04 -22.76 3.64
C LEU A 21 15.26 -21.32 4.12
N LYS A 22 16.47 -20.77 3.96
CA LYS A 22 16.77 -19.39 4.30
C LYS A 22 15.95 -18.43 3.43
N LEU A 23 15.91 -18.64 2.11
CA LEU A 23 15.11 -17.87 1.16
C LEU A 23 13.61 -17.92 1.50
N SER A 24 13.08 -19.11 1.82
CA SER A 24 11.69 -19.25 2.26
C SER A 24 11.42 -18.52 3.58
N THR A 25 12.39 -18.52 4.50
CA THR A 25 12.26 -17.85 5.79
C THR A 25 12.28 -16.32 5.62
N THR A 26 13.20 -15.78 4.82
CA THR A 26 13.29 -14.35 4.54
C THR A 26 12.11 -13.87 3.72
N GLN A 27 11.59 -14.66 2.77
CA GLN A 27 10.33 -14.37 2.09
C GLN A 27 9.15 -14.31 3.06
N ALA A 28 9.09 -15.21 4.05
CA ALA A 28 8.06 -15.17 5.08
C ALA A 28 8.19 -13.93 5.99
N GLN A 29 9.42 -13.53 6.33
CA GLN A 29 9.69 -12.29 7.07
C GLN A 29 9.30 -11.05 6.26
N LEU A 30 9.62 -11.00 4.96
CA LEU A 30 9.19 -9.95 4.05
C LEU A 30 7.66 -9.84 4.01
N ASN A 31 6.98 -10.97 3.81
CA ASN A 31 5.51 -11.03 3.84
C ASN A 31 4.94 -10.53 5.18
N ALA A 32 5.54 -10.93 6.31
CA ALA A 32 5.14 -10.47 7.64
C ALA A 32 5.37 -8.96 7.83
N GLY A 33 6.49 -8.43 7.34
CA GLY A 33 6.79 -7.00 7.33
C GLY A 33 5.75 -6.20 6.53
N MET A 34 5.30 -6.74 5.39
CA MET A 34 4.27 -6.12 4.55
C MET A 34 2.93 -6.01 5.28
N PHE A 35 2.52 -7.05 6.02
CA PHE A 35 1.33 -6.99 6.86
C PHE A 35 1.48 -6.00 8.01
N THR A 36 2.64 -6.00 8.68
CA THR A 36 2.92 -5.06 9.78
C THR A 36 2.83 -3.62 9.31
N LEU A 37 3.39 -3.29 8.14
CA LEU A 37 3.27 -1.95 7.55
C LEU A 37 1.83 -1.60 7.23
N TYR A 38 1.09 -2.50 6.58
CA TYR A 38 -0.32 -2.28 6.23
C TYR A 38 -1.19 -1.95 7.45
N TYR A 39 -1.08 -2.70 8.54
CA TYR A 39 -1.85 -2.43 9.77
C TYR A 39 -1.35 -1.18 10.52
N ALA A 40 -0.07 -0.83 10.41
CA ALA A 40 0.44 0.41 10.99
C ALA A 40 -0.03 1.65 10.22
N GLU A 41 -0.14 1.55 8.89
CA GLU A 41 -0.71 2.59 8.04
C GLU A 41 -2.21 2.78 8.29
N ASP A 42 -2.96 1.69 8.49
CA ASP A 42 -4.35 1.74 8.96
C ASP A 42 -4.49 2.55 10.26
N ALA A 43 -3.74 2.17 11.31
CA ALA A 43 -3.81 2.84 12.60
C ALA A 43 -3.53 4.34 12.50
N LYS A 44 -2.57 4.72 11.63
CA LYS A 44 -2.22 6.12 11.37
C LYS A 44 -3.35 6.86 10.65
N ILE A 45 -3.92 6.28 9.59
CA ILE A 45 -5.02 6.88 8.83
C ILE A 45 -6.24 7.06 9.74
N THR A 46 -6.61 6.01 10.47
CA THR A 46 -7.73 6.03 11.43
C THR A 46 -7.54 7.10 12.51
N ALA A 47 -6.33 7.23 13.08
CA ALA A 47 -6.03 8.27 14.07
C ALA A 47 -6.10 9.68 13.47
N GLN A 48 -5.65 9.85 12.23
CA GLN A 48 -5.71 11.14 11.53
C GLN A 48 -7.16 11.57 11.27
N GLU A 49 -8.03 10.66 10.84
CA GLU A 49 -9.45 10.97 10.62
C GLU A 49 -10.15 11.39 11.91
N LYS A 50 -9.88 10.70 13.02
CA LYS A 50 -10.41 11.06 14.35
C LYS A 50 -9.93 12.42 14.81
N LEU A 51 -8.65 12.74 14.58
CA LEU A 51 -8.08 14.05 14.90
C LEU A 51 -8.78 15.15 14.09
N LYS A 52 -8.90 15.00 12.76
CA LYS A 52 -9.55 15.97 11.89
C LYS A 52 -11.03 16.20 12.26
N LYS A 53 -11.76 15.13 12.60
CA LYS A 53 -13.15 15.22 13.08
C LYS A 53 -13.25 15.98 14.41
N THR A 54 -12.28 15.77 15.30
CA THR A 54 -12.21 16.45 16.59
C THR A 54 -11.85 17.93 16.42
N GLU A 55 -10.95 18.27 15.51
CA GLU A 55 -10.61 19.65 15.15
C GLU A 55 -11.80 20.42 14.59
N GLN A 56 -12.56 19.80 13.68
CA GLN A 56 -13.78 20.41 13.15
C GLN A 56 -14.81 20.65 14.26
N LYS A 57 -15.05 19.65 15.11
CA LYS A 57 -15.95 19.78 16.26
C LYS A 57 -15.50 20.87 17.24
N TYR A 58 -14.20 21.02 17.45
CA TYR A 58 -13.64 22.09 18.28
C TYR A 58 -13.96 23.46 17.71
N ALA A 59 -13.70 23.69 16.41
CA ALA A 59 -13.96 24.96 15.74
C ALA A 59 -15.46 25.33 15.77
N ASP A 60 -16.34 24.36 15.55
CA ASP A 60 -17.79 24.55 15.65
C ASP A 60 -18.20 24.94 17.08
N GLN A 61 -17.65 24.27 18.10
CA GLN A 61 -17.94 24.55 19.51
C GLN A 61 -17.39 25.89 19.99
N GLU A 62 -16.23 26.32 19.49
CA GLU A 62 -15.65 27.63 19.77
C GLU A 62 -16.58 28.75 19.28
N THR A 63 -17.05 28.64 18.03
CA THR A 63 -18.00 29.59 17.43
C THR A 63 -19.30 29.69 18.25
N ILE A 64 -19.89 28.55 18.63
CA ILE A 64 -21.13 28.52 19.44
C ILE A 64 -20.92 29.14 20.83
N LYS A 65 -19.75 28.89 21.44
CA LYS A 65 -19.42 29.44 22.76
C LYS A 65 -19.30 30.97 22.70
N ASP A 66 -18.65 31.51 21.68
CA ASP A 66 -18.47 32.96 21.54
C ASP A 66 -19.83 33.67 21.45
N GLU A 67 -20.75 33.15 20.61
CA GLU A 67 -22.13 33.66 20.53
C GLU A 67 -22.87 33.55 21.87
N ALA A 68 -22.68 32.46 22.62
CA ALA A 68 -23.31 32.27 23.92
C ALA A 68 -22.80 33.27 24.98
N VAL A 69 -21.51 33.62 24.95
CA VAL A 69 -20.93 34.63 25.85
C VAL A 69 -21.50 36.02 25.55
N GLU A 70 -21.65 36.39 24.27
CA GLU A 70 -22.30 37.64 23.88
C GLU A 70 -23.74 37.71 24.39
N ASN A 71 -24.51 36.64 24.17
CA ASN A 71 -25.89 36.54 24.65
C ASN A 71 -25.98 36.61 26.19
N ASN A 72 -25.02 36.05 26.91
CA ASN A 72 -24.97 36.13 28.37
C ASN A 72 -24.73 37.56 28.88
N ASN A 73 -23.87 38.32 28.19
CA ASN A 73 -23.65 39.74 28.50
C ASN A 73 -24.93 40.56 28.27
N LEU A 74 -25.64 40.31 27.16
CA LEU A 74 -26.94 40.94 26.89
C LEU A 74 -27.96 40.57 27.97
N SER A 75 -28.05 39.30 28.36
CA SER A 75 -28.98 38.86 29.38
C SER A 75 -28.70 39.49 30.74
N THR A 76 -27.44 39.69 31.10
CA THR A 76 -27.05 40.39 32.34
C THR A 76 -27.57 41.83 32.34
N ASN A 77 -27.46 42.52 31.21
CA ASN A 77 -28.00 43.88 31.05
C ASN A 77 -29.54 43.91 31.15
N VAL A 78 -30.23 42.92 30.58
CA VAL A 78 -31.69 42.80 30.66
C VAL A 78 -32.14 42.59 32.11
N VAL A 79 -31.48 41.69 32.86
CA VAL A 79 -31.77 41.46 34.29
C VAL A 79 -31.58 42.75 35.09
N ALA A 80 -30.47 43.46 34.89
CA ALA A 80 -30.20 44.73 35.57
C ALA A 80 -31.29 45.77 35.30
N THR A 81 -31.69 45.91 34.02
CA THR A 81 -32.73 46.86 33.61
C THR A 81 -34.10 46.50 34.18
N ALA A 82 -34.50 45.22 34.14
CA ALA A 82 -35.78 44.76 34.69
C ALA A 82 -35.85 44.94 36.22
N ASN A 83 -34.73 44.72 36.93
CA ASN A 83 -34.65 44.98 38.37
C ASN A 83 -34.79 46.47 38.69
N GLN A 84 -34.18 47.33 37.87
CA GLN A 84 -34.29 48.78 38.02
C GLN A 84 -35.73 49.28 37.74
N GLU A 85 -36.37 48.76 36.69
CA GLU A 85 -37.79 49.01 36.39
C GLU A 85 -38.68 48.63 37.58
N ASN A 86 -38.50 47.43 38.14
CA ASN A 86 -39.27 46.96 39.28
C ASN A 86 -39.10 47.88 40.51
N GLN A 87 -37.88 48.35 40.80
CA GLN A 87 -37.63 49.30 41.88
C GLN A 87 -38.35 50.64 41.65
N PHE A 88 -38.28 51.19 40.43
CA PHE A 88 -38.96 52.45 40.11
C PHE A 88 -40.48 52.30 40.10
N ASN A 89 -41.01 51.15 39.69
CA ASN A 89 -42.43 50.85 39.77
C ASN A 89 -42.90 50.82 41.24
N LEU A 90 -42.21 50.10 42.12
CA LEU A 90 -42.54 50.05 43.55
C LEU A 90 -42.51 51.44 44.20
N GLN A 91 -41.51 52.27 43.87
CA GLN A 91 -41.44 53.65 44.33
C GLN A 91 -42.63 54.48 43.81
N SER A 92 -43.02 54.29 42.54
CA SER A 92 -44.13 55.01 41.93
C SER A 92 -45.48 54.61 42.53
N VAL A 93 -45.68 53.32 42.82
CA VAL A 93 -46.85 52.81 43.56
C VAL A 93 -46.94 53.46 44.94
N SER A 94 -45.84 53.47 45.69
CA SER A 94 -45.77 54.10 47.02
C SER A 94 -46.09 55.60 46.96
N ASN A 95 -45.41 56.34 46.09
CA ASN A 95 -45.60 57.79 45.95
C ASN A 95 -47.04 58.13 45.52
N THR A 96 -47.61 57.39 44.58
CA THR A 96 -48.98 57.64 44.08
C THR A 96 -50.03 57.30 45.15
N ALA A 97 -49.82 56.23 45.92
CA ALA A 97 -50.69 55.87 47.04
C ALA A 97 -50.69 56.97 48.14
N VAL A 98 -49.51 57.50 48.48
CA VAL A 98 -49.38 58.62 49.43
C VAL A 98 -50.07 59.88 48.89
N ALA A 99 -49.89 60.20 47.61
CA ALA A 99 -50.55 61.34 46.97
C ALA A 99 -52.08 61.18 47.00
N ALA A 100 -52.60 60.01 46.65
CA ALA A 100 -54.03 59.71 46.69
C ALA A 100 -54.61 59.84 48.12
N ALA A 101 -53.89 59.34 49.13
CA ALA A 101 -54.28 59.50 50.53
C ALA A 101 -54.33 60.98 50.95
N ASN A 102 -53.34 61.78 50.55
CA ASN A 102 -53.32 63.23 50.84
C ASN A 102 -54.48 63.97 50.15
N VAL A 103 -54.78 63.63 48.89
CA VAL A 103 -55.93 64.20 48.15
C VAL A 103 -57.25 63.82 48.83
N GLN A 104 -57.40 62.58 49.31
CA GLN A 104 -58.58 62.16 50.05
C GLN A 104 -58.73 62.92 51.38
N ILE A 105 -57.64 63.10 52.13
CA ILE A 105 -57.65 63.89 53.37
C ILE A 105 -58.09 65.34 53.08
N ALA A 106 -57.53 65.97 52.05
CA ALA A 106 -57.92 67.32 51.63
C ALA A 106 -59.39 67.39 51.19
N THR A 107 -59.87 66.40 50.44
CA THR A 107 -61.26 66.29 49.99
C THR A 107 -62.22 66.19 51.18
N ASN A 108 -61.92 65.34 52.16
CA ASN A 108 -62.72 65.21 53.37
C ASN A 108 -62.83 66.54 54.15
N ALA A 109 -61.74 67.31 54.21
CA ALA A 109 -61.76 68.64 54.82
C ALA A 109 -62.63 69.64 54.05
N ILE A 110 -62.55 69.63 52.71
CA ILE A 110 -63.39 70.49 51.84
C ILE A 110 -64.87 70.13 51.97
N VAL A 111 -65.21 68.84 51.94
CA VAL A 111 -66.60 68.36 52.09
C VAL A 111 -67.15 68.74 53.47
N SER A 112 -66.32 68.65 54.54
CA SER A 112 -66.71 69.09 55.88
C SER A 112 -66.99 70.60 55.92
N LEU A 113 -66.14 71.41 55.30
CA LEU A 113 -66.35 72.86 55.19
C LEU A 113 -67.61 73.21 54.38
N ALA A 114 -67.90 72.47 53.31
CA ALA A 114 -69.13 72.60 52.54
C ALA A 114 -70.37 72.32 53.39
N SER A 115 -70.33 71.27 54.22
CA SER A 115 -71.38 70.94 55.17
C SER A 115 -71.59 72.03 56.23
N ASP A 116 -70.50 72.56 56.80
CA ASP A 116 -70.55 73.67 57.75
C ASP A 116 -71.17 74.93 57.10
N MET A 117 -70.83 75.21 55.83
CA MET A 117 -71.44 76.32 55.11
C MET A 117 -72.93 76.12 54.81
N GLY A 118 -73.35 74.91 54.47
CA GLY A 118 -74.76 74.56 54.34
C GLY A 118 -75.52 74.83 55.64
N SER A 119 -74.91 74.51 56.79
CA SER A 119 -75.46 74.77 58.12
C SER A 119 -75.59 76.28 58.41
N ILE A 120 -74.56 77.08 58.08
CA ILE A 120 -74.59 78.54 58.24
C ILE A 120 -75.69 79.17 57.38
N VAL A 121 -75.86 78.74 56.12
CA VAL A 121 -76.95 79.22 55.26
C VAL A 121 -78.31 78.85 55.85
N SER A 122 -78.47 77.64 56.39
CA SER A 122 -79.71 77.25 57.07
C SER A 122 -80.03 78.12 58.29
N ILE A 123 -79.01 78.50 59.07
CA ILE A 123 -79.15 79.41 60.22
C ILE A 123 -79.54 80.82 59.75
N LEU A 124 -78.84 81.37 58.76
CA LEU A 124 -79.13 82.70 58.20
C LEU A 124 -80.52 82.76 57.56
N ASN A 125 -80.94 81.71 56.87
CA ASN A 125 -82.29 81.58 56.31
C ASN A 125 -83.38 81.69 57.38
N ALA A 126 -83.11 81.17 58.59
CA ALA A 126 -84.03 81.22 59.71
C ALA A 126 -83.96 82.54 60.52
N ALA A 127 -82.78 83.18 60.57
CA ALA A 127 -82.53 84.34 61.43
C ALA A 127 -82.68 85.70 60.73
N ASP A 128 -82.29 85.82 59.46
CA ASP A 128 -82.16 87.09 58.74
C ASP A 128 -82.37 86.94 57.21
N TYR A 129 -83.54 86.43 56.84
CA TYR A 129 -83.89 86.16 55.45
C TYR A 129 -83.99 87.43 54.60
N GLY A 130 -83.35 87.44 53.42
CA GLY A 130 -83.41 88.54 52.45
C GLY A 130 -82.43 89.68 52.71
N SER A 131 -81.48 89.53 53.63
CA SER A 131 -80.39 90.48 53.83
C SER A 131 -79.24 90.26 52.83
N GLN A 132 -78.38 91.27 52.65
CA GLN A 132 -77.17 91.12 51.83
C GLN A 132 -76.25 89.99 52.31
N ILE A 133 -76.23 89.72 53.62
CA ILE A 133 -75.42 88.65 54.23
C ILE A 133 -75.98 87.28 53.84
N TYR A 134 -77.30 87.14 53.82
CA TYR A 134 -77.97 85.93 53.33
C TYR A 134 -77.63 85.64 51.86
N ASP A 135 -77.77 86.63 50.98
CA ASP A 135 -77.49 86.46 49.54
C ASP A 135 -76.02 86.10 49.28
N GLN A 136 -75.09 86.71 50.03
CA GLN A 136 -73.66 86.37 49.96
C GLN A 136 -73.39 84.95 50.47
N ALA A 137 -74.04 84.51 51.56
CA ALA A 137 -73.86 83.16 52.09
C ALA A 137 -74.40 82.08 51.13
N VAL A 138 -75.52 82.33 50.46
CA VAL A 138 -76.07 81.43 49.42
C VAL A 138 -75.10 81.30 48.24
N ALA A 139 -74.51 82.41 47.77
CA ALA A 139 -73.53 82.41 46.71
C ALA A 139 -72.26 81.62 47.08
N VAL A 140 -71.75 81.82 48.31
CA VAL A 140 -70.59 81.09 48.84
C VAL A 140 -70.89 79.59 48.98
N ASN A 141 -72.07 79.22 49.48
CA ASN A 141 -72.48 77.82 49.62
C ASN A 141 -72.56 77.11 48.26
N LYS A 142 -73.07 77.78 47.22
CA LYS A 142 -73.07 77.22 45.86
C LYS A 142 -71.65 76.93 45.37
N LEU A 143 -70.74 77.92 45.46
CA LEU A 143 -69.34 77.75 45.08
C LEU A 143 -68.65 76.66 45.91
N MET A 144 -68.98 76.54 47.20
CA MET A 144 -68.41 75.52 48.08
C MET A 144 -68.91 74.11 47.72
N ASN A 145 -70.18 73.95 47.35
CA ASN A 145 -70.71 72.69 46.86
C ASN A 145 -70.09 72.27 45.51
N ASP A 146 -69.92 73.22 44.58
CA ASP A 146 -69.21 72.96 43.32
C ASP A 146 -67.74 72.56 43.57
N THR A 147 -67.09 73.20 44.55
CA THR A 147 -65.70 72.88 44.96
C THR A 147 -65.62 71.50 45.62
N ALA A 148 -66.57 71.15 46.49
CA ALA A 148 -66.64 69.83 47.13
C ALA A 148 -66.88 68.71 46.10
N TYR A 149 -67.77 68.92 45.14
CA TYR A 149 -67.99 67.97 44.04
C TYR A 149 -66.71 67.75 43.22
N ASN A 150 -66.01 68.83 42.84
CA ASN A 150 -64.74 68.73 42.11
C ASN A 150 -63.65 68.03 42.96
N ALA A 151 -63.63 68.23 44.27
CA ALA A 151 -62.70 67.55 45.17
C ALA A 151 -62.99 66.04 45.26
N GLU A 152 -64.27 65.63 45.35
CA GLU A 152 -64.65 64.21 45.29
C GLU A 152 -64.22 63.53 44.00
N VAL A 153 -64.47 64.18 42.85
CA VAL A 153 -64.03 63.69 41.54
C VAL A 153 -62.50 63.58 41.49
N ALA A 154 -61.78 64.59 41.99
CA ALA A 154 -60.31 64.55 42.05
C ALA A 154 -59.79 63.41 42.95
N SER A 155 -60.44 63.16 44.09
CA SER A 155 -60.10 62.04 44.97
C SER A 155 -60.35 60.69 44.31
N GLN A 156 -61.46 60.53 43.58
CA GLN A 156 -61.74 59.30 42.82
C GLN A 156 -60.68 59.07 41.74
N LEU A 157 -60.35 60.10 40.96
CA LEU A 157 -59.30 60.02 39.95
C LEU A 157 -57.93 59.70 40.55
N ALA A 158 -57.61 60.23 41.73
CA ALA A 158 -56.36 59.92 42.43
C ALA A 158 -56.32 58.45 42.91
N MET A 159 -57.44 57.92 43.41
CA MET A 159 -57.55 56.49 43.76
C MET A 159 -57.43 55.59 42.54
N ASP A 160 -58.09 55.94 41.42
CA ASP A 160 -57.98 55.21 40.15
C ASP A 160 -56.56 55.22 39.60
N ALA A 161 -55.86 56.37 39.68
CA ALA A 161 -54.47 56.49 39.29
C ALA A 161 -53.56 55.60 40.14
N SER A 162 -53.79 55.56 41.46
CA SER A 162 -53.06 54.66 42.37
C SER A 162 -53.32 53.19 42.05
N TYR A 163 -54.57 52.82 41.77
CA TYR A 163 -54.94 51.46 41.40
C TYR A 163 -54.26 51.03 40.10
N ARG A 164 -54.35 51.83 39.04
CA ARG A 164 -53.72 51.55 37.73
C ARG A 164 -52.20 51.48 37.82
N THR A 165 -51.58 52.31 38.66
CA THR A 165 -50.13 52.27 38.89
C THR A 165 -49.71 50.98 39.60
N ALA A 166 -50.52 50.48 40.53
CA ALA A 166 -50.28 49.21 41.23
C ALA A 166 -50.49 47.97 40.37
N GLU A 167 -51.24 48.08 39.26
CA GLU A 167 -51.48 46.97 38.33
C GLU A 167 -50.26 46.65 37.45
N VAL A 168 -49.26 47.53 37.38
CA VAL A 168 -48.05 47.32 36.57
C VAL A 168 -47.24 46.13 37.10
N THR A 169 -47.14 45.07 36.30
CA THR A 169 -46.51 43.78 36.66
C THR A 169 -44.99 43.74 36.49
N ALA A 170 -44.27 44.79 36.93
CA ALA A 170 -42.81 44.88 36.78
C ALA A 170 -42.05 43.77 37.54
N SER A 171 -42.63 43.24 38.61
CA SER A 171 -42.08 42.10 39.35
C SER A 171 -42.01 40.83 38.48
N THR A 172 -43.06 40.54 37.72
CA THR A 172 -43.09 39.39 36.80
C THR A 172 -42.04 39.51 35.70
N VAL A 173 -41.82 40.71 35.16
CA VAL A 173 -40.78 40.96 34.17
C VAL A 173 -39.38 40.72 34.75
N SER A 174 -39.13 41.20 35.98
CA SER A 174 -37.89 40.95 36.73
C SER A 174 -37.64 39.46 37.01
N ASP A 175 -38.68 38.71 37.42
CA ASP A 175 -38.58 37.26 37.64
C ASP A 175 -38.25 36.51 36.34
N MET A 176 -38.96 36.81 35.25
CA MET A 176 -38.74 36.18 33.94
C MET A 176 -37.36 36.50 33.36
N ALA A 177 -36.89 37.75 33.52
CA ALA A 177 -35.53 38.14 33.13
C ALA A 177 -34.49 37.33 33.92
N THR A 178 -34.69 37.17 35.24
CA THR A 178 -33.78 36.42 36.12
C THR A 178 -33.71 34.92 35.75
N ILE A 179 -34.85 34.31 35.43
CA ILE A 179 -34.92 32.91 34.97
C ILE A 179 -34.18 32.75 33.63
N THR A 180 -34.40 33.68 32.70
CA THR A 180 -33.74 33.68 31.38
C THR A 180 -32.23 33.84 31.54
N GLY A 181 -31.78 34.77 32.39
CA GLY A 181 -30.35 34.98 32.67
C GLY A 181 -29.67 33.78 33.31
N THR A 182 -30.34 33.12 34.26
CA THR A 182 -29.86 31.86 34.82
C THR A 182 -29.71 30.79 33.73
N SER A 183 -30.71 30.64 32.86
CA SER A 183 -30.69 29.63 31.79
C SER A 183 -29.56 29.83 30.77
N ILE A 184 -29.27 31.10 30.41
CA ILE A 184 -28.16 31.42 29.51
C ILE A 184 -26.80 31.19 30.22
N THR A 185 -26.70 31.53 31.51
CA THR A 185 -25.49 31.24 32.31
C THR A 185 -25.21 29.74 32.39
N ASP A 186 -26.26 28.93 32.58
CA ASP A 186 -26.16 27.47 32.59
C ASP A 186 -25.71 26.92 31.22
N LEU A 187 -26.23 27.47 30.12
CA LEU A 187 -25.81 27.11 28.76
C LEU A 187 -24.30 27.39 28.55
N VAL A 188 -23.82 28.57 28.94
CA VAL A 188 -22.39 28.92 28.86
C VAL A 188 -21.54 27.94 29.68
N THR A 189 -22.02 27.51 30.85
CA THR A 189 -21.34 26.51 31.68
C THR A 189 -21.24 25.16 30.99
N VAL A 190 -22.32 24.68 30.37
CA VAL A 190 -22.33 23.44 29.58
C VAL A 190 -21.37 23.54 28.40
N LEU A 191 -21.38 24.64 27.65
CA LEU A 191 -20.50 24.85 26.50
C LEU A 191 -19.02 24.88 26.91
N ASN A 192 -18.68 25.51 28.05
CA ASN A 192 -17.32 25.48 28.59
C ASN A 192 -16.86 24.06 28.94
N ASN A 193 -17.74 23.26 29.56
CA ASN A 193 -17.43 21.86 29.88
C ASN A 193 -17.26 21.02 28.61
N GLN A 194 -18.12 21.20 27.62
CA GLN A 194 -18.03 20.49 26.34
C GLN A 194 -16.75 20.85 25.57
N LEU A 195 -16.40 22.14 25.48
CA LEU A 195 -15.17 22.59 24.83
C LEU A 195 -13.95 22.04 25.57
N GLY A 196 -13.93 22.08 26.91
CA GLY A 196 -12.85 21.50 27.72
C GLY A 196 -12.67 19.99 27.51
N ALA A 197 -13.77 19.25 27.39
CA ALA A 197 -13.74 17.83 27.05
C ALA A 197 -13.20 17.60 25.62
N THR A 198 -13.62 18.39 24.63
CA THR A 198 -13.13 18.30 23.25
C THR A 198 -11.64 18.67 23.14
N THR A 199 -11.15 19.68 23.87
CA THR A 199 -9.71 20.01 23.94
C THR A 199 -8.89 18.84 24.49
N THR A 200 -9.39 18.19 25.55
CA THR A 200 -8.72 17.02 26.14
C THR A 200 -8.71 15.85 25.15
N LEU A 201 -9.81 15.66 24.41
CA LEU A 201 -9.89 14.67 23.34
C LEU A 201 -8.92 14.99 22.19
N GLN A 202 -8.79 16.26 21.78
CA GLN A 202 -7.87 16.68 20.73
C GLN A 202 -6.41 16.37 21.09
N VAL A 203 -5.99 16.64 22.32
CA VAL A 203 -4.66 16.26 22.81
C VAL A 203 -4.48 14.74 22.75
N THR A 204 -5.50 13.99 23.18
CA THR A 204 -5.48 12.51 23.17
C THR A 204 -5.34 11.95 21.75
N GLU A 205 -6.15 12.43 20.81
CA GLU A 205 -6.12 12.01 19.40
C GLU A 205 -4.81 12.44 18.70
N ASN A 206 -4.26 13.61 19.05
CA ASN A 206 -2.95 14.04 18.53
C ASN A 206 -1.80 13.16 19.05
N THR A 207 -1.82 12.75 20.32
CA THR A 207 -0.88 11.75 20.84
C THR A 207 -1.06 10.42 20.13
N ALA A 208 -2.28 9.92 19.97
CA ALA A 208 -2.56 8.67 19.25
C ALA A 208 -2.08 8.72 17.79
N PHE A 209 -2.26 9.84 17.10
CA PHE A 209 -1.72 10.06 15.75
C PHE A 209 -0.19 10.03 15.72
N THR A 210 0.47 10.66 16.70
CA THR A 210 1.94 10.68 16.79
C THR A 210 2.51 9.28 17.06
N ASP A 211 1.87 8.52 17.95
CA ASP A 211 2.24 7.14 18.28
C ASP A 211 2.05 6.23 17.07
N ALA A 212 0.91 6.34 16.38
CA ALA A 212 0.63 5.59 15.15
C ALA A 212 1.60 5.94 14.01
N ALA A 213 1.95 7.23 13.84
CA ALA A 213 2.94 7.66 12.86
C ALA A 213 4.34 7.10 13.17
N THR A 214 4.73 7.04 14.45
CA THR A 214 6.00 6.45 14.88
C THR A 214 6.02 4.93 14.63
N ALA A 215 4.93 4.24 14.94
CA ALA A 215 4.77 2.81 14.67
C ALA A 215 4.83 2.50 13.17
N GLN A 216 4.17 3.32 12.33
CA GLN A 216 4.25 3.21 10.86
C GLN A 216 5.69 3.36 10.36
N LYS A 217 6.44 4.34 10.88
CA LYS A 217 7.84 4.54 10.50
C LYS A 217 8.74 3.38 10.92
N LYS A 218 8.49 2.78 12.09
CA LYS A 218 9.19 1.58 12.53
C LYS A 218 8.91 0.38 11.63
N ALA A 219 7.63 0.14 11.32
CA ALA A 219 7.21 -0.94 10.43
C ALA A 219 7.77 -0.79 9.01
N GLU A 220 7.85 0.45 8.52
CA GLU A 220 8.50 0.78 7.26
C GLU A 220 9.99 0.39 7.29
N GLY A 221 10.73 0.76 8.35
CA GLY A 221 12.12 0.33 8.52
C GLY A 221 12.30 -1.20 8.57
N GLU A 222 11.46 -1.89 9.33
CA GLU A 222 11.50 -3.36 9.44
C GLU A 222 11.22 -4.06 8.10
N LEU A 223 10.32 -3.51 7.28
CA LEU A 223 10.03 -4.03 5.95
C LEU A 223 11.25 -3.89 5.03
N ILE A 224 11.96 -2.76 5.12
CA ILE A 224 13.17 -2.50 4.33
C ILE A 224 14.26 -3.50 4.70
N ASP A 225 14.51 -3.68 5.99
CA ASP A 225 15.50 -4.65 6.47
C ASP A 225 15.17 -6.06 5.99
N ALA A 226 13.89 -6.46 6.06
CA ALA A 226 13.42 -7.75 5.57
C ALA A 226 13.56 -7.90 4.04
N ASN A 227 13.37 -6.83 3.26
CA ASN A 227 13.56 -6.85 1.82
C ASN A 227 15.03 -7.04 1.45
N VAL A 228 15.93 -6.25 2.07
CA VAL A 228 17.38 -6.39 1.88
C VAL A 228 17.85 -7.80 2.25
N GLU A 229 17.34 -8.38 3.35
CA GLU A 229 17.67 -9.75 3.73
C GLU A 229 17.14 -10.80 2.75
N TYR A 230 15.94 -10.58 2.18
CA TYR A 230 15.38 -11.44 1.15
C TYR A 230 16.18 -11.38 -0.15
N ASP A 231 16.52 -10.19 -0.63
CA ASP A 231 17.29 -10.03 -1.87
C ASP A 231 18.69 -10.59 -1.72
N ALA A 232 19.38 -10.35 -0.59
CA ALA A 232 20.66 -10.97 -0.30
C ALA A 232 20.56 -12.50 -0.22
N ALA A 233 19.51 -13.06 0.38
CA ALA A 233 19.30 -14.52 0.41
C ALA A 233 19.02 -15.08 -0.99
N LYS A 234 18.26 -14.36 -1.81
CA LYS A 234 17.95 -14.73 -3.19
C LYS A 234 19.20 -14.71 -4.07
N GLU A 235 20.01 -13.67 -3.98
CA GLU A 235 21.28 -13.59 -4.70
C GLU A 235 22.24 -14.72 -4.29
N ASN A 236 22.40 -14.96 -2.99
CA ASN A 236 23.22 -16.07 -2.50
C ASN A 236 22.71 -17.44 -2.99
N TYR A 237 21.39 -17.63 -3.05
CA TYR A 237 20.79 -18.84 -3.62
C TYR A 237 21.10 -18.94 -5.12
N LEU A 238 20.91 -17.87 -5.89
CA LEU A 238 21.20 -17.83 -7.34
C LEU A 238 22.69 -18.09 -7.64
N LEU A 239 23.61 -17.51 -6.86
CA LEU A 239 25.03 -17.80 -6.96
C LEU A 239 25.34 -19.27 -6.61
N SER A 240 24.70 -19.80 -5.56
CA SER A 240 24.91 -21.19 -5.15
C SER A 240 24.44 -22.18 -6.22
N ILE A 241 23.30 -21.94 -6.86
CA ILE A 241 22.83 -22.81 -7.96
C ILE A 241 23.70 -22.65 -9.21
N ASN A 242 24.19 -21.45 -9.50
CA ASN A 242 25.09 -21.20 -10.63
C ASN A 242 26.38 -22.01 -10.49
N GLU A 243 27.03 -21.92 -9.33
CA GLU A 243 28.32 -22.58 -9.08
C GLU A 243 28.22 -24.08 -8.82
N LEU A 244 27.13 -24.54 -8.16
CA LEU A 244 27.06 -25.91 -7.62
C LEU A 244 26.05 -26.82 -8.31
N ASN A 245 25.12 -26.28 -9.11
CA ASN A 245 23.97 -27.04 -9.63
C ASN A 245 23.65 -26.79 -11.10
N LEU A 246 24.67 -26.50 -11.92
CA LEU A 246 24.52 -26.20 -13.34
C LEU A 246 23.47 -25.10 -13.59
N ASN A 247 23.34 -24.15 -12.67
CA ASN A 247 22.38 -23.06 -12.76
C ASN A 247 20.93 -23.51 -13.05
N LEU A 248 20.54 -24.68 -12.54
CA LEU A 248 19.23 -25.27 -12.82
C LEU A 248 18.08 -24.42 -12.24
N GLN A 249 17.24 -23.90 -13.12
CA GLN A 249 16.13 -23.00 -12.79
C GLN A 249 14.86 -23.28 -13.61
N ILE A 250 13.72 -22.91 -13.01
CA ILE A 250 12.43 -22.85 -13.72
C ILE A 250 12.10 -21.37 -13.95
N THR A 251 12.20 -20.90 -15.19
CA THR A 251 12.09 -19.46 -15.49
C THR A 251 10.69 -19.02 -15.91
N LYS A 252 9.93 -19.89 -16.54
CA LYS A 252 8.55 -19.61 -16.99
C LYS A 252 7.64 -20.76 -16.62
N LYS A 253 6.43 -20.42 -16.21
CA LYS A 253 5.38 -21.38 -15.88
C LYS A 253 4.04 -20.86 -16.35
N THR A 254 3.27 -21.74 -16.97
CA THR A 254 1.90 -21.52 -17.40
C THR A 254 1.05 -22.70 -16.89
N ASN A 255 -0.23 -22.73 -17.27
CA ASN A 255 -1.10 -23.85 -16.94
C ASN A 255 -0.91 -25.07 -17.85
N SER A 256 -0.17 -24.93 -18.96
CA SER A 256 0.12 -26.01 -19.90
C SER A 256 1.60 -26.35 -19.97
N ASP A 257 2.49 -25.38 -19.75
CA ASP A 257 3.91 -25.53 -20.05
C ASP A 257 4.78 -24.86 -19.00
N PHE A 258 6.01 -25.36 -18.83
CA PHE A 258 7.04 -24.77 -18.01
C PHE A 258 8.39 -24.79 -18.72
N THR A 259 9.26 -23.84 -18.42
CA THR A 259 10.60 -23.73 -19.02
C THR A 259 11.66 -24.09 -18.00
N VAL A 260 12.45 -25.12 -18.32
CA VAL A 260 13.64 -25.52 -17.57
C VAL A 260 14.85 -24.86 -18.23
N GLN A 261 15.69 -24.22 -17.43
CA GLN A 261 16.96 -23.64 -17.86
C GLN A 261 18.10 -24.21 -17.02
N PHE A 262 19.19 -24.61 -17.66
CA PHE A 262 20.42 -25.05 -16.99
C PHE A 262 21.63 -24.87 -17.90
N ASP A 263 22.80 -24.75 -17.32
CA ASP A 263 24.07 -24.63 -18.01
C ASP A 263 24.65 -26.01 -18.33
N THR A 264 25.29 -26.13 -19.49
CA THR A 264 25.93 -27.40 -19.89
C THR A 264 27.13 -27.69 -19.01
N TYR A 265 27.34 -28.99 -18.72
CA TYR A 265 28.50 -29.44 -17.98
C TYR A 265 29.78 -29.19 -18.78
N LEU A 266 30.59 -28.25 -18.29
CA LEU A 266 31.88 -27.93 -18.88
C LEU A 266 32.94 -28.93 -18.40
N ASN A 267 33.74 -29.45 -19.33
CA ASN A 267 34.86 -30.32 -18.97
C ASN A 267 35.95 -29.49 -18.27
N PRO A 268 36.24 -29.71 -16.97
CA PRO A 268 37.22 -28.91 -16.22
C PRO A 268 38.67 -29.12 -16.68
N PHE A 269 38.92 -30.18 -17.45
CA PHE A 269 40.22 -30.50 -18.03
C PHE A 269 40.31 -30.12 -19.51
N TYR A 270 39.31 -29.41 -20.04
CA TYR A 270 39.35 -28.91 -21.40
C TYR A 270 40.46 -27.85 -21.51
N ASN A 271 41.44 -28.12 -22.37
CA ASN A 271 42.47 -27.18 -22.72
C ASN A 271 42.52 -27.08 -24.24
N ASN A 272 41.97 -25.98 -24.76
CA ASN A 272 41.89 -25.65 -26.19
C ASN A 272 43.30 -25.53 -26.82
N ASN A 273 44.36 -25.48 -26.00
CA ASN A 273 45.74 -25.25 -26.42
C ASN A 273 46.58 -26.53 -26.54
N ILE A 274 45.98 -27.73 -26.41
CA ILE A 274 46.68 -29.01 -26.59
C ILE A 274 46.08 -29.73 -27.80
N GLU A 275 46.59 -29.38 -28.98
CA GLU A 275 46.37 -30.14 -30.21
C GLU A 275 47.38 -31.29 -30.27
N ILE A 276 46.90 -32.53 -30.33
CA ILE A 276 47.77 -33.69 -30.55
C ILE A 276 47.54 -34.17 -31.97
N LEU A 277 48.58 -34.11 -32.81
CA LEU A 277 48.57 -34.77 -34.10
C LEU A 277 48.74 -36.28 -33.91
N VAL A 278 47.68 -37.04 -34.18
CA VAL A 278 47.76 -38.49 -34.32
C VAL A 278 47.46 -38.83 -35.78
N ASN A 279 48.43 -39.42 -36.49
CA ASN A 279 48.32 -39.80 -37.90
C ASN A 279 47.87 -38.66 -38.85
N GLY A 280 48.31 -37.43 -38.61
CA GLY A 280 47.98 -36.29 -39.48
C GLY A 280 46.60 -35.66 -39.24
N ILE A 281 45.88 -36.11 -38.21
CA ILE A 281 44.60 -35.55 -37.78
C ILE A 281 44.82 -34.81 -36.47
N ILE A 282 44.36 -33.56 -36.38
CA ILE A 282 44.30 -32.82 -35.12
C ILE A 282 43.29 -33.54 -34.23
N THR A 283 43.78 -34.12 -33.15
CA THR A 283 42.95 -34.77 -32.13
C THR A 283 43.16 -34.05 -30.81
N TYR A 284 42.06 -33.70 -30.14
CA TYR A 284 42.12 -33.14 -28.79
C TYR A 284 42.18 -34.32 -27.80
N PRO A 285 43.10 -34.33 -26.81
CA PRO A 285 43.26 -35.45 -25.88
C PRO A 285 42.04 -35.69 -24.98
N TYR A 286 41.17 -34.69 -24.86
CA TYR A 286 39.99 -34.73 -24.00
C TYR A 286 38.76 -34.32 -24.82
N ASN A 287 37.67 -35.07 -24.66
CA ASN A 287 36.39 -34.78 -25.31
C ASN A 287 35.94 -33.36 -24.96
N VAL A 288 35.64 -32.55 -25.99
CA VAL A 288 35.21 -31.14 -25.86
C VAL A 288 33.86 -31.06 -25.15
N ASN A 289 32.99 -32.04 -25.38
CA ASN A 289 31.71 -32.17 -24.69
C ASN A 289 31.67 -33.49 -23.90
N PRO A 290 31.84 -33.47 -22.57
CA PRO A 290 31.91 -34.68 -21.76
C PRO A 290 30.56 -35.41 -21.64
N VAL A 291 29.45 -34.76 -22.03
CA VAL A 291 28.09 -35.29 -21.92
C VAL A 291 27.59 -35.81 -23.26
N GLU A 292 27.05 -37.02 -23.26
CA GLU A 292 26.39 -37.66 -24.39
C GLU A 292 24.95 -37.16 -24.56
N ASN A 293 24.16 -37.19 -23.48
CA ASN A 293 22.76 -36.76 -23.46
C ASN A 293 22.40 -36.14 -22.11
N TYR A 294 21.47 -35.18 -22.10
CA TYR A 294 20.82 -34.74 -20.87
C TYR A 294 19.39 -35.26 -20.80
N TYR A 295 18.95 -35.64 -19.60
CA TYR A 295 17.58 -36.06 -19.32
C TYR A 295 16.99 -35.21 -18.21
N ILE A 296 15.78 -34.71 -18.43
CA ILE A 296 15.02 -33.94 -17.43
C ILE A 296 14.01 -34.88 -16.77
N PHE A 297 13.98 -34.84 -15.43
CA PHE A 297 13.03 -35.59 -14.61
C PHE A 297 12.19 -34.61 -13.79
N VAL A 298 10.88 -34.84 -13.74
CA VAL A 298 9.98 -34.11 -12.87
C VAL A 298 9.55 -35.01 -11.72
N VAL A 299 9.76 -34.53 -10.49
CA VAL A 299 9.53 -35.29 -9.26
C VAL A 299 8.55 -34.51 -8.39
N LYS A 300 7.61 -35.19 -7.73
CA LYS A 300 6.77 -34.56 -6.71
C LYS A 300 7.66 -34.08 -5.55
N GLU A 301 7.43 -32.89 -5.03
CA GLU A 301 8.22 -32.30 -3.93
C GLU A 301 8.33 -33.25 -2.71
N SER A 302 7.27 -34.00 -2.41
CA SER A 302 7.24 -35.00 -1.33
C SER A 302 8.21 -36.18 -1.51
N GLU A 303 8.67 -36.40 -2.73
CA GLU A 303 9.53 -37.51 -3.14
C GLU A 303 10.95 -37.05 -3.49
N LYS A 304 11.26 -35.76 -3.32
CA LYS A 304 12.57 -35.19 -3.67
C LYS A 304 13.74 -35.86 -2.95
N SER A 305 13.53 -36.32 -1.71
CA SER A 305 14.58 -36.92 -0.87
C SER A 305 14.86 -38.39 -1.17
N ILE A 306 13.97 -39.06 -1.93
CA ILE A 306 14.13 -40.47 -2.31
C ILE A 306 14.60 -40.64 -3.75
N PHE A 307 14.53 -39.59 -4.58
CA PHE A 307 15.05 -39.63 -5.94
C PHE A 307 16.58 -39.64 -5.95
N SER A 308 17.16 -40.58 -6.69
CA SER A 308 18.60 -40.85 -6.70
C SER A 308 19.08 -41.20 -8.10
N ILE A 309 20.38 -41.14 -8.32
CA ILE A 309 21.00 -41.45 -9.62
C ILE A 309 20.63 -42.86 -10.12
N ALA A 310 20.61 -43.86 -9.24
CA ALA A 310 20.21 -45.23 -9.59
C ALA A 310 18.75 -45.32 -10.07
N THR A 311 17.88 -44.47 -9.53
CA THR A 311 16.47 -44.39 -9.96
C THR A 311 16.37 -43.69 -11.31
N ALA A 312 17.11 -42.59 -11.48
CA ALA A 312 17.17 -41.85 -12.74
C ALA A 312 17.68 -42.73 -13.89
N GLU A 313 18.80 -43.44 -13.70
CA GLU A 313 19.39 -44.36 -14.68
C GLU A 313 18.44 -45.50 -15.07
N GLY A 314 17.69 -46.03 -14.11
CA GLY A 314 16.68 -47.07 -14.36
C GLY A 314 15.51 -46.60 -15.23
N LEU A 315 15.25 -45.28 -15.27
CA LEU A 315 14.10 -44.69 -15.97
C LEU A 315 14.44 -44.08 -17.34
N ILE A 316 15.72 -43.98 -17.71
CA ILE A 316 16.20 -43.36 -18.98
C ILE A 316 15.50 -43.90 -20.24
N ASN A 317 15.16 -45.20 -20.25
CA ASN A 317 14.52 -45.83 -21.42
C ASN A 317 13.04 -45.43 -21.62
N THR A 318 12.49 -44.58 -20.75
CA THR A 318 11.09 -44.15 -20.80
C THR A 318 11.03 -42.65 -21.14
N PRO A 319 10.93 -42.25 -22.42
CA PRO A 319 11.04 -40.85 -22.84
C PRO A 319 9.91 -39.94 -22.30
N GLU A 320 8.78 -40.53 -21.89
CA GLU A 320 7.68 -39.82 -21.23
C GLU A 320 8.00 -39.46 -19.76
N ILE A 321 9.03 -40.05 -19.15
CA ILE A 321 9.46 -39.79 -17.75
C ILE A 321 10.85 -39.13 -17.73
N ALA A 322 11.77 -39.66 -18.53
CA ALA A 322 13.11 -39.13 -18.75
C ALA A 322 13.11 -38.32 -20.05
N TYR A 323 12.76 -37.04 -19.98
CA TYR A 323 12.63 -36.20 -21.18
C TYR A 323 14.02 -35.91 -21.75
N PRO A 324 14.36 -36.41 -22.96
CA PRO A 324 15.69 -36.27 -23.54
C PRO A 324 15.88 -34.88 -24.17
N ILE A 325 17.04 -34.26 -23.92
CA ILE A 325 17.46 -33.04 -24.60
C ILE A 325 18.40 -33.39 -25.74
N TYR A 326 17.99 -33.06 -26.96
CA TYR A 326 18.71 -33.42 -28.18
C TYR A 326 19.69 -32.34 -28.66
N ASP A 327 19.56 -31.09 -28.20
CA ASP A 327 20.44 -30.00 -28.60
C ASP A 327 21.36 -29.59 -27.45
N THR A 328 22.63 -29.97 -27.55
CA THR A 328 23.65 -29.75 -26.50
C THR A 328 24.74 -28.78 -26.93
N ASN A 329 24.53 -28.03 -28.02
CA ASN A 329 25.54 -27.14 -28.60
C ASN A 329 25.58 -25.74 -27.99
N PHE A 330 24.76 -25.48 -26.96
CA PHE A 330 24.66 -24.18 -26.31
C PHE A 330 25.29 -24.21 -24.92
N GLU A 331 25.92 -23.11 -24.50
CA GLU A 331 26.43 -22.97 -23.13
C GLU A 331 25.30 -23.11 -22.10
N THR A 332 24.14 -22.54 -22.39
CA THR A 332 22.91 -22.66 -21.59
C THR A 332 21.79 -23.29 -22.41
N ILE A 333 21.19 -24.35 -21.88
CA ILE A 333 20.02 -25.02 -22.43
C ILE A 333 18.76 -24.40 -21.80
N SER A 334 17.79 -24.04 -22.63
CA SER A 334 16.48 -23.57 -22.18
C SER A 334 15.38 -24.26 -22.98
N GLU A 335 14.66 -25.17 -22.34
CA GLU A 335 13.66 -26.03 -22.96
C GLU A 335 12.29 -25.78 -22.33
N THR A 336 11.28 -25.53 -23.17
CA THR A 336 9.88 -25.43 -22.74
C THR A 336 9.20 -26.78 -22.91
N ILE A 337 8.73 -27.35 -21.80
CA ILE A 337 8.12 -28.67 -21.73
C ILE A 337 6.63 -28.52 -21.46
N SER A 338 5.79 -29.21 -22.24
CA SER A 338 4.35 -29.27 -21.99
C SER A 338 4.02 -30.34 -20.95
N ILE A 339 3.02 -30.09 -20.11
CA ILE A 339 2.53 -31.06 -19.11
C ILE A 339 2.01 -32.36 -19.73
N ASN A 340 1.68 -32.36 -21.03
CA ASN A 340 1.23 -33.53 -21.75
C ASN A 340 2.39 -34.37 -22.29
N ASP A 341 3.58 -33.77 -22.41
CA ASP A 341 4.75 -34.38 -23.04
C ASP A 341 5.66 -35.06 -22.00
N ILE A 342 5.41 -34.83 -20.71
CA ILE A 342 6.18 -35.39 -19.59
C ILE A 342 5.28 -35.86 -18.45
N LYS A 343 5.68 -36.95 -17.80
CA LYS A 343 5.06 -37.53 -16.61
C LYS A 343 6.02 -37.46 -15.43
N ASP A 344 5.46 -37.59 -14.23
CA ASP A 344 6.29 -37.71 -13.04
C ASP A 344 7.01 -39.08 -12.98
N ILE A 345 7.93 -39.22 -12.02
CA ILE A 345 8.69 -40.46 -11.82
C ILE A 345 7.83 -41.69 -11.49
N ASN A 346 6.58 -41.52 -11.07
CA ASN A 346 5.64 -42.60 -10.79
C ASN A 346 4.77 -42.93 -12.02
N ASN A 347 5.04 -42.32 -13.18
CA ASN A 347 4.25 -42.43 -14.41
C ASN A 347 2.84 -41.81 -14.30
N ASP A 348 2.64 -40.87 -13.37
CA ASP A 348 1.43 -40.05 -13.28
C ASP A 348 1.58 -38.78 -14.13
N THR A 349 0.46 -38.30 -14.69
CA THR A 349 0.41 -36.99 -15.36
C THR A 349 0.55 -35.85 -14.36
N LEU A 350 1.25 -34.79 -14.76
CA LEU A 350 1.39 -33.59 -13.94
C LEU A 350 0.04 -32.97 -13.62
N SER A 351 -0.20 -32.71 -12.34
CA SER A 351 -1.45 -32.15 -11.84
C SER A 351 -1.25 -30.68 -11.49
N LEU A 352 -2.23 -29.83 -11.84
CA LEU A 352 -2.23 -28.44 -11.40
C LEU A 352 -2.36 -28.36 -9.88
N GLY A 353 -1.71 -27.36 -9.27
CA GLY A 353 -1.76 -27.10 -7.83
C GLY A 353 -0.91 -28.01 -6.94
N GLU A 354 -0.19 -28.99 -7.51
CA GLU A 354 0.79 -29.81 -6.81
C GLU A 354 2.21 -29.20 -6.92
N ASN A 355 3.04 -29.46 -5.90
CA ASN A 355 4.43 -28.98 -5.87
C ASN A 355 5.36 -30.00 -6.55
N TYR A 356 6.16 -29.52 -7.50
CA TYR A 356 7.13 -30.32 -8.25
C TYR A 356 8.52 -29.73 -8.18
N VAL A 357 9.53 -30.57 -8.38
CA VAL A 357 10.94 -30.19 -8.58
C VAL A 357 11.49 -30.88 -9.82
N VAL A 358 12.50 -30.27 -10.42
CA VAL A 358 13.20 -30.81 -11.58
C VAL A 358 14.59 -31.29 -11.18
N PHE A 359 14.99 -32.41 -11.77
CA PHE A 359 16.36 -32.91 -11.77
C PHE A 359 16.85 -33.04 -13.21
N VAL A 360 18.13 -32.77 -13.43
CA VAL A 360 18.81 -33.02 -14.71
C VAL A 360 19.87 -34.08 -14.51
N LEU A 361 19.78 -35.15 -15.31
CA LEU A 361 20.81 -36.17 -15.41
C LEU A 361 21.67 -35.89 -16.63
N ALA A 362 22.95 -35.68 -16.42
CA ALA A 362 23.96 -35.60 -17.47
C ALA A 362 24.61 -36.98 -17.64
N GLN A 363 24.31 -37.64 -18.76
CA GLN A 363 24.90 -38.92 -19.12
C GLN A 363 26.27 -38.67 -19.76
N PHE A 364 27.36 -39.05 -19.11
CA PHE A 364 28.70 -38.83 -19.64
C PHE A 364 29.08 -39.83 -20.73
N THR A 365 29.87 -39.37 -21.70
CA THR A 365 30.38 -40.26 -22.76
C THR A 365 31.31 -41.31 -22.18
N ILE A 366 31.33 -42.50 -22.80
CA ILE A 366 32.17 -43.63 -22.36
C ILE A 366 33.66 -43.22 -22.32
N ASP A 367 34.11 -42.37 -23.25
CA ASP A 367 35.50 -41.94 -23.33
C ASP A 367 35.87 -40.99 -22.20
N TYR A 368 34.95 -40.10 -21.78
CA TYR A 368 35.13 -39.24 -20.61
C TYR A 368 35.12 -40.06 -19.30
N LYS A 369 34.20 -41.02 -19.18
CA LYS A 369 34.17 -41.94 -18.02
C LYS A 369 35.46 -42.74 -17.87
N LYS A 370 36.02 -43.24 -18.99
CA LYS A 370 37.31 -43.95 -19.02
C LYS A 370 38.49 -43.05 -18.68
N SER A 371 38.49 -41.80 -19.12
CA SER A 371 39.61 -40.88 -18.88
C SER A 371 39.74 -40.49 -17.40
N LEU A 372 38.60 -40.35 -16.70
CA LEU A 372 38.56 -40.08 -15.26
C LEU A 372 38.58 -41.34 -14.39
N ASN A 373 38.48 -42.53 -14.99
CA ASN A 373 38.27 -43.80 -14.29
C ASN A 373 37.08 -43.74 -13.31
N ASN A 374 36.02 -43.04 -13.72
CA ASN A 374 34.77 -42.90 -12.99
C ASN A 374 33.61 -43.18 -13.95
N PHE A 375 32.80 -44.18 -13.63
CA PHE A 375 31.71 -44.63 -14.51
C PHE A 375 30.33 -44.09 -14.11
N GLU A 376 30.26 -43.34 -13.01
CA GLU A 376 29.03 -42.69 -12.55
C GLU A 376 28.67 -41.51 -13.47
N ASP A 377 27.37 -41.36 -13.75
CA ASP A 377 26.82 -40.16 -14.37
C ASP A 377 26.67 -39.04 -13.34
N TYR A 378 26.24 -37.86 -13.78
CA TYR A 378 26.00 -36.72 -12.89
C TYR A 378 24.52 -36.39 -12.80
N LEU A 379 23.99 -36.36 -11.59
CA LEU A 379 22.63 -35.91 -11.29
C LEU A 379 22.71 -34.58 -10.51
N THR A 380 22.02 -33.56 -11.00
CA THR A 380 21.89 -32.29 -10.28
C THR A 380 21.18 -32.49 -8.93
N ALA A 381 21.36 -31.56 -8.00
CA ALA A 381 20.40 -31.39 -6.93
C ALA A 381 19.05 -30.90 -7.49
N ALA A 382 17.98 -31.09 -6.70
CA ALA A 382 16.64 -30.63 -7.06
C ALA A 382 16.62 -29.12 -7.38
N SER A 383 15.86 -28.71 -8.38
CA SER A 383 15.51 -27.31 -8.59
C SER A 383 14.68 -26.76 -7.42
N SER A 384 14.49 -25.44 -7.36
CA SER A 384 13.46 -24.88 -6.48
C SER A 384 12.09 -25.47 -6.81
N SER A 385 11.28 -25.66 -5.77
CA SER A 385 9.90 -26.14 -5.94
C SER A 385 9.07 -25.16 -6.77
N PHE A 386 8.25 -25.69 -7.68
CA PHE A 386 7.33 -24.92 -8.50
C PHE A 386 5.94 -25.57 -8.56
N VAL A 387 4.94 -24.73 -8.80
CA VAL A 387 3.53 -25.13 -8.92
C VAL A 387 2.98 -24.57 -10.22
N LEU A 388 2.27 -25.40 -10.96
CA LEU A 388 1.52 -25.02 -12.16
C LEU A 388 0.09 -24.67 -11.77
N THR A 389 -0.37 -23.48 -12.12
CA THR A 389 -1.72 -22.99 -11.80
C THR A 389 -2.33 -22.29 -13.00
N THR A 390 -3.67 -22.28 -13.06
CA THR A 390 -4.41 -21.47 -14.02
C THR A 390 -4.68 -20.08 -13.40
N PRO A 391 -4.16 -18.98 -13.99
CA PRO A 391 -4.43 -17.65 -13.46
C PRO A 391 -5.89 -17.26 -13.69
N LEU A 392 -6.56 -16.81 -12.64
CA LEU A 392 -7.89 -16.22 -12.73
C LEU A 392 -7.83 -14.86 -13.44
N LYS A 393 -8.95 -14.45 -14.03
CA LYS A 393 -9.07 -13.14 -14.69
C LYS A 393 -9.64 -12.13 -13.71
N SER A 394 -8.98 -10.98 -13.56
CA SER A 394 -9.53 -9.81 -12.88
C SER A 394 -10.17 -8.84 -13.90
N PRO A 395 -11.15 -8.02 -13.48
CA PRO A 395 -11.72 -6.99 -14.34
C PRO A 395 -10.69 -5.92 -14.70
N ASN A 396 -10.76 -5.42 -15.93
CA ASN A 396 -9.91 -4.31 -16.39
C ASN A 396 -10.31 -3.01 -15.66
N ALA A 397 -9.34 -2.12 -15.42
CA ALA A 397 -9.55 -0.84 -14.74
C ALA A 397 -10.72 -0.03 -15.32
N ASP A 398 -10.81 0.09 -16.65
CA ASP A 398 -11.86 0.84 -17.35
C ASP A 398 -13.27 0.23 -17.21
N SER A 399 -13.34 -1.05 -16.85
CA SER A 399 -14.61 -1.75 -16.70
C SER A 399 -15.25 -1.55 -15.33
N ILE A 400 -14.50 -0.99 -14.37
CA ILE A 400 -14.92 -0.80 -12.98
C ILE A 400 -15.45 0.63 -12.82
N SER A 401 -16.69 0.75 -12.36
CA SER A 401 -17.32 2.05 -12.13
C SER A 401 -18.25 2.01 -10.92
N VAL A 402 -18.27 3.09 -10.13
CA VAL A 402 -19.22 3.27 -9.04
C VAL A 402 -20.12 4.46 -9.36
N SER A 403 -21.43 4.25 -9.42
CA SER A 403 -22.41 5.32 -9.68
C SER A 403 -23.80 4.99 -9.14
N PHE A 404 -24.68 5.99 -9.07
CA PHE A 404 -26.11 5.75 -8.86
C PHE A 404 -26.72 5.21 -10.15
N LEU A 405 -27.47 4.10 -10.06
CA LEU A 405 -28.11 3.52 -11.24
C LEU A 405 -29.24 4.43 -11.76
N PRO A 406 -29.28 4.70 -13.08
CA PRO A 406 -30.41 5.36 -13.70
C PRO A 406 -31.71 4.58 -13.46
N GLN A 407 -32.85 5.27 -13.35
CA GLN A 407 -34.16 4.65 -13.07
C GLN A 407 -34.53 3.52 -14.05
N LYS A 408 -34.07 3.59 -15.30
CA LYS A 408 -34.25 2.56 -16.33
C LYS A 408 -33.48 1.26 -16.08
N ASP A 409 -32.33 1.34 -15.40
CA ASP A 409 -31.40 0.24 -15.13
C ASP A 409 -31.48 -0.22 -13.67
N ASN A 410 -32.26 0.50 -12.84
CA ASN A 410 -32.46 0.25 -11.42
C ASN A 410 -33.71 -0.61 -11.14
N THR A 411 -33.81 -1.77 -11.77
CA THR A 411 -34.95 -2.69 -11.59
C THR A 411 -35.14 -3.18 -10.15
N ALA A 412 -34.09 -3.09 -9.32
CA ALA A 412 -34.09 -3.47 -7.91
C ALA A 412 -34.30 -2.28 -6.95
N ASN A 413 -34.54 -1.06 -7.46
CA ASN A 413 -34.76 0.16 -6.67
C ASN A 413 -33.66 0.45 -5.62
N TYR A 414 -32.39 0.26 -5.97
CA TYR A 414 -31.27 0.67 -5.13
C TYR A 414 -31.29 2.19 -4.93
N THR A 415 -31.25 2.62 -3.67
CA THR A 415 -31.19 4.05 -3.28
C THR A 415 -29.76 4.53 -3.05
N THR A 416 -28.79 3.62 -3.10
CA THR A 416 -27.37 3.87 -2.83
C THR A 416 -26.53 3.74 -4.11
N GLN A 417 -25.26 4.15 -4.03
CA GLN A 417 -24.30 3.93 -5.11
C GLN A 417 -24.07 2.43 -5.33
N VAL A 418 -23.76 2.05 -6.58
CA VAL A 418 -23.59 0.66 -6.99
C VAL A 418 -22.25 0.50 -7.69
N LEU A 419 -21.47 -0.50 -7.27
CA LEU A 419 -20.25 -0.94 -7.93
C LEU A 419 -20.62 -1.85 -9.11
N GLN A 420 -20.16 -1.48 -10.30
CA GLN A 420 -20.36 -2.24 -11.53
C GLN A 420 -19.01 -2.62 -12.13
N PHE A 421 -18.85 -3.88 -12.52
CA PHE A 421 -17.71 -4.32 -13.30
C PHE A 421 -18.05 -5.46 -14.24
N ASN A 422 -17.20 -5.63 -15.25
CA ASN A 422 -17.37 -6.66 -16.26
C ASN A 422 -16.10 -7.49 -16.39
N LEU A 423 -16.24 -8.81 -16.50
CA LEU A 423 -15.13 -9.68 -16.85
C LEU A 423 -15.54 -10.77 -17.83
N MET A 424 -14.56 -11.25 -18.59
CA MET A 424 -14.70 -12.43 -19.44
C MET A 424 -14.01 -13.59 -18.75
N GLU A 425 -14.79 -14.56 -18.30
CA GLU A 425 -14.25 -15.75 -17.66
C GLU A 425 -14.50 -16.97 -18.54
N PRO A 426 -13.44 -17.59 -19.09
CA PRO A 426 -13.58 -18.72 -20.01
C PRO A 426 -13.94 -20.04 -19.31
N ASN A 427 -13.85 -20.13 -17.97
CA ASN A 427 -13.94 -21.37 -17.23
C ASN A 427 -15.21 -21.45 -16.34
N PRO A 428 -15.86 -22.62 -16.18
CA PRO A 428 -17.06 -22.81 -15.36
C PRO A 428 -16.78 -22.87 -13.85
N VAL A 429 -15.61 -22.38 -13.41
CA VAL A 429 -15.16 -22.46 -12.02
C VAL A 429 -15.93 -21.45 -11.18
N LYS A 430 -16.31 -21.86 -9.96
CA LYS A 430 -16.91 -20.96 -9.00
C LYS A 430 -15.82 -20.01 -8.49
N VAL A 431 -15.98 -18.72 -8.79
CA VAL A 431 -15.05 -17.66 -8.39
C VAL A 431 -15.79 -16.71 -7.47
N ASP A 432 -15.18 -16.41 -6.33
CA ASP A 432 -15.65 -15.38 -5.41
C ASP A 432 -14.93 -14.07 -5.76
N TYR A 433 -15.70 -13.03 -6.04
CA TYR A 433 -15.17 -11.68 -6.32
C TYR A 433 -15.22 -10.86 -5.03
N ARG A 434 -14.08 -10.71 -4.35
CA ARG A 434 -13.98 -9.87 -3.16
C ARG A 434 -13.80 -8.42 -3.59
N CYS A 435 -14.82 -7.61 -3.35
CA CYS A 435 -14.85 -6.18 -3.66
C CYS A 435 -14.42 -5.39 -2.42
N MET A 436 -13.34 -4.63 -2.52
CA MET A 436 -12.77 -3.80 -1.46
C MET A 436 -12.80 -2.33 -1.87
N PHE A 437 -12.89 -1.43 -0.90
CA PHE A 437 -12.83 0.01 -1.12
C PHE A 437 -11.60 0.56 -0.39
N LEU A 438 -10.64 1.10 -1.15
CA LEU A 438 -9.43 1.69 -0.59
C LEU A 438 -9.61 3.20 -0.48
N LEU A 439 -9.39 3.77 0.71
CA LEU A 439 -9.42 5.23 0.87
C LEU A 439 -8.29 5.88 0.06
N ASN A 440 -8.61 6.83 -0.81
CA ASN A 440 -7.60 7.56 -1.59
C ASN A 440 -6.97 8.68 -0.76
N ASN A 441 -5.87 8.39 -0.07
CA ASN A 441 -5.13 9.35 0.75
C ASN A 441 -3.88 9.90 0.04
N SER A 442 -3.83 9.80 -1.29
CA SER A 442 -2.68 10.25 -2.10
C SER A 442 -2.33 11.73 -1.95
N THR A 443 -3.26 12.57 -1.47
CA THR A 443 -3.05 14.00 -1.19
C THR A 443 -2.58 14.30 0.24
N VAL A 444 -2.73 13.36 1.16
CA VAL A 444 -2.58 13.58 2.62
C VAL A 444 -1.28 12.97 3.16
N ILE A 445 -0.70 11.99 2.48
CA ILE A 445 0.49 11.28 2.98
C ILE A 445 1.76 12.03 2.57
N ASN A 446 2.47 12.54 3.59
CA ASN A 446 3.84 13.04 3.47
C ASN A 446 4.74 11.95 2.88
N GLN A 447 5.20 12.23 1.67
CA GLN A 447 6.15 11.45 0.88
C GLN A 447 7.50 11.40 1.60
N MET A 448 7.74 10.37 2.42
CA MET A 448 9.11 10.16 2.88
C MET A 448 9.90 9.18 2.01
N PHE A 449 9.36 8.07 1.49
CA PHE A 449 10.04 7.31 0.44
C PHE A 449 9.04 6.53 -0.42
N LYS A 450 9.13 6.66 -1.74
CA LYS A 450 8.37 5.80 -2.66
C LYS A 450 9.03 4.43 -2.72
N THR A 451 8.29 3.40 -3.11
CA THR A 451 8.87 2.10 -3.52
C THR A 451 9.91 2.27 -4.64
N GLU A 452 9.80 3.36 -5.42
CA GLU A 452 10.80 3.82 -6.39
C GLU A 452 12.09 4.36 -5.75
N ASP A 453 12.03 4.92 -4.53
CA ASP A 453 13.20 5.35 -3.77
C ASP A 453 13.86 4.18 -3.00
N LEU A 454 13.09 3.14 -2.64
CA LEU A 454 13.60 1.85 -2.16
C LEU A 454 14.37 1.12 -3.26
N LEU A 455 13.78 1.07 -4.45
CA LEU A 455 14.48 0.68 -5.67
C LEU A 455 15.66 1.58 -5.98
N SER A 456 15.73 2.83 -5.48
CA SER A 456 16.88 3.71 -5.74
C SER A 456 18.06 3.39 -4.82
N VAL A 457 17.83 3.08 -3.54
CA VAL A 457 18.90 2.67 -2.63
C VAL A 457 19.34 1.24 -2.94
N GLU A 458 18.40 0.36 -3.27
CA GLU A 458 18.65 -1.02 -3.67
C GLU A 458 19.26 -1.11 -5.08
N LYS A 459 18.79 -0.33 -6.07
CA LYS A 459 19.51 -0.20 -7.35
C LYS A 459 20.84 0.49 -7.18
N GLN A 460 21.01 1.46 -6.28
CA GLN A 460 22.31 2.08 -6.05
C GLN A 460 23.28 1.08 -5.43
N ILE A 461 22.83 0.25 -4.48
CA ILE A 461 23.62 -0.84 -3.90
C ILE A 461 23.88 -1.95 -4.94
N VAL A 462 22.89 -2.36 -5.74
CA VAL A 462 23.05 -3.36 -6.82
C VAL A 462 23.91 -2.79 -7.96
N ILE A 463 23.86 -1.49 -8.25
CA ILE A 463 24.74 -0.81 -9.21
C ILE A 463 26.15 -0.70 -8.63
N GLU A 464 26.31 -0.35 -7.35
CA GLU A 464 27.62 -0.27 -6.68
C GLU A 464 28.26 -1.66 -6.54
N ILE A 465 27.48 -2.68 -6.20
CA ILE A 465 27.91 -4.08 -6.15
C ILE A 465 28.17 -4.63 -7.55
N ASN A 466 27.33 -4.35 -8.57
CA ASN A 466 27.65 -4.72 -9.94
C ASN A 466 28.88 -3.97 -10.47
N ASN A 467 29.10 -2.72 -10.06
CA ASN A 467 30.31 -1.98 -10.38
C ASN A 467 31.52 -2.58 -9.66
N GLU A 468 31.37 -3.10 -8.45
CA GLU A 468 32.44 -3.74 -7.69
C GLU A 468 32.72 -5.17 -8.18
N ILE A 469 31.70 -5.92 -8.59
CA ILE A 469 31.82 -7.21 -9.31
C ILE A 469 32.46 -6.99 -10.67
N ASN A 470 32.04 -5.96 -11.42
CA ASN A 470 32.68 -5.60 -12.68
C ASN A 470 34.11 -5.14 -12.46
N LYS A 471 34.41 -4.44 -11.37
CA LYS A 471 35.78 -4.06 -11.00
C LYS A 471 36.63 -5.27 -10.60
N ILE A 472 36.06 -6.26 -9.90
CA ILE A 472 36.74 -7.53 -9.59
C ILE A 472 36.94 -8.35 -10.87
N LYS A 473 35.97 -8.38 -11.79
CA LYS A 473 36.14 -8.99 -13.11
C LYS A 473 37.17 -8.24 -13.96
N ASP A 474 37.20 -6.91 -13.91
CA ASP A 474 38.20 -6.07 -14.57
C ASP A 474 39.58 -6.31 -13.96
N GLU A 475 39.69 -6.50 -12.64
CA GLU A 475 40.93 -6.88 -11.95
C GLU A 475 41.35 -8.32 -12.29
N GLU A 476 40.43 -9.26 -12.40
CA GLU A 476 40.70 -10.63 -12.89
C GLU A 476 41.12 -10.63 -14.35
N ASP A 477 40.52 -9.78 -15.18
CA ASP A 477 40.87 -9.62 -16.58
C ASP A 477 42.18 -8.84 -16.76
N GLU A 478 42.51 -7.90 -15.86
CA GLU A 478 43.84 -7.28 -15.76
C GLU A 478 44.90 -8.30 -15.32
N ILE A 479 44.58 -9.20 -14.39
CA ILE A 479 45.47 -10.30 -13.98
C ILE A 479 45.66 -11.30 -15.14
N LYS A 480 44.59 -11.66 -15.86
CA LYS A 480 44.69 -12.47 -17.09
C LYS A 480 45.50 -11.75 -18.16
N GLN A 481 45.32 -10.44 -18.34
CA GLN A 481 46.07 -9.62 -19.29
C GLN A 481 47.56 -9.52 -18.92
N PHE A 482 47.87 -9.34 -17.63
CA PHE A 482 49.24 -9.34 -17.11
C PHE A 482 49.92 -10.71 -17.26
N ASN A 483 49.20 -11.79 -16.98
CA ASN A 483 49.69 -13.15 -17.18
C ASN A 483 49.90 -13.46 -18.67
N ASN A 484 48.98 -13.02 -19.54
CA ASN A 484 49.10 -13.15 -20.99
C ASN A 484 50.25 -12.30 -21.54
N GLN A 485 50.50 -11.11 -21.00
CA GLN A 485 51.63 -10.26 -21.40
C GLN A 485 52.97 -10.86 -20.95
N ASN A 486 53.06 -11.36 -19.71
CA ASN A 486 54.27 -12.08 -19.25
C ASN A 486 54.53 -13.34 -20.08
N LEU A 487 53.47 -14.05 -20.47
CA LEU A 487 53.57 -15.20 -21.38
C LEU A 487 54.01 -14.75 -22.77
N LEU A 488 53.48 -13.63 -23.29
CA LEU A 488 53.88 -13.04 -24.57
C LEU A 488 55.36 -12.64 -24.56
N ASP A 489 55.83 -12.01 -23.49
CA ASP A 489 57.22 -11.60 -23.32
C ASP A 489 58.15 -12.83 -23.23
N SER A 490 57.72 -13.87 -22.50
CA SER A 490 58.46 -15.15 -22.42
C SER A 490 58.54 -15.84 -23.78
N LEU A 491 57.43 -15.94 -24.51
CA LEU A 491 57.37 -16.57 -25.84
C LEU A 491 58.16 -15.76 -26.87
N THR A 492 58.16 -14.43 -26.77
CA THR A 492 58.94 -13.54 -27.64
C THR A 492 60.44 -13.69 -27.38
N ASN A 493 60.86 -13.80 -26.12
CA ASN A 493 62.25 -14.07 -25.77
C ASN A 493 62.71 -15.44 -26.27
N GLU A 494 61.87 -16.47 -26.11
CA GLU A 494 62.15 -17.82 -26.62
C GLU A 494 62.22 -17.86 -28.16
N LEU A 495 61.35 -17.11 -28.84
CA LEU A 495 61.40 -16.94 -30.29
C LEU A 495 62.69 -16.24 -30.73
N ASN A 496 63.14 -15.21 -30.01
CA ASN A 496 64.40 -14.52 -30.30
C ASN A 496 65.60 -15.45 -30.12
N ASP A 497 65.67 -16.20 -29.02
CA ASP A 497 66.74 -17.18 -28.76
C ASP A 497 66.81 -18.28 -29.84
N LEU A 498 65.65 -18.79 -30.29
CA LEU A 498 65.57 -19.79 -31.35
C LEU A 498 65.94 -19.21 -32.73
N THR A 499 65.53 -17.96 -33.01
CA THR A 499 65.88 -17.26 -34.25
C THR A 499 67.38 -16.91 -34.29
N GLU A 500 67.98 -16.56 -33.16
CA GLU A 500 69.43 -16.36 -33.03
C GLU A 500 70.21 -17.67 -33.22
N LYS A 501 69.72 -18.78 -32.66
CA LYS A 501 70.29 -20.12 -32.92
C LYS A 501 70.17 -20.51 -34.40
N GLN A 502 69.05 -20.20 -35.03
CA GLN A 502 68.84 -20.45 -36.46
C GLN A 502 69.81 -19.63 -37.33
N THR A 503 69.98 -18.34 -37.02
CA THR A 503 70.91 -17.48 -37.75
C THR A 503 72.37 -17.87 -37.52
N ALA A 504 72.74 -18.33 -36.32
CA ALA A 504 74.07 -18.87 -36.03
C ALA A 504 74.34 -20.20 -36.77
N LEU A 505 73.32 -21.05 -36.94
CA LEU A 505 73.40 -22.27 -37.76
C LEU A 505 73.59 -21.93 -39.25
N ASN A 506 72.85 -20.94 -39.76
CA ASN A 506 72.91 -20.53 -41.18
C ASN A 506 74.19 -19.74 -41.54
N GLN A 507 74.83 -19.04 -40.60
CA GLN A 507 76.09 -18.32 -40.85
C GLN A 507 77.32 -19.25 -40.96
N ASN A 508 77.23 -20.48 -40.45
CA ASN A 508 78.31 -21.47 -40.57
C ASN A 508 78.37 -22.17 -41.95
N ASP A 509 77.46 -21.85 -42.88
CA ASP A 509 77.34 -22.53 -44.18
C ASP A 509 78.03 -21.79 -45.35
N THR A 510 78.80 -20.73 -45.09
CA THR A 510 79.67 -20.10 -46.10
C THR A 510 81.15 -20.11 -45.70
N SER A 511 81.77 -21.30 -45.64
CA SER A 511 83.11 -21.58 -46.20
C SER A 511 83.58 -23.03 -45.95
N GLU A 512 83.95 -23.70 -47.04
CA GLU A 512 84.92 -24.82 -47.19
C GLU A 512 84.61 -26.26 -46.67
N ILE A 513 83.96 -27.04 -47.55
CA ILE A 513 84.40 -28.31 -48.21
C ILE A 513 84.84 -29.55 -47.35
N ALA A 514 84.10 -30.64 -47.64
CA ALA A 514 84.47 -32.07 -47.79
C ALA A 514 84.31 -33.10 -46.65
N GLU A 515 83.46 -34.08 -46.97
CA GLU A 515 83.48 -35.51 -46.61
C GLU A 515 83.25 -35.94 -45.15
N ALA A 516 82.01 -36.37 -44.85
CA ALA A 516 81.66 -37.79 -44.62
C ALA A 516 80.35 -37.95 -43.80
N LYS A 517 79.45 -38.84 -44.27
CA LYS A 517 78.27 -39.43 -43.59
C LYS A 517 77.20 -38.41 -43.15
N GLY A 518 76.05 -38.30 -43.82
CA GLY A 518 75.07 -39.36 -43.98
C GLY A 518 74.20 -39.45 -42.71
N THR A 519 72.98 -38.91 -42.79
CA THR A 519 71.91 -38.82 -41.77
C THR A 519 72.13 -37.83 -40.60
N SER A 520 71.17 -36.91 -40.40
CA SER A 520 70.97 -36.00 -39.23
C SER A 520 71.19 -34.48 -39.38
N LYS A 521 71.14 -33.86 -40.57
CA LYS A 521 71.09 -32.39 -40.72
C LYS A 521 69.72 -31.84 -41.16
N ASN A 522 69.01 -32.51 -42.06
CA ASN A 522 67.69 -32.03 -42.54
C ASN A 522 66.55 -32.16 -41.52
N ASP A 523 66.66 -33.03 -40.52
CA ASP A 523 65.61 -33.17 -39.49
C ASP A 523 65.68 -32.04 -38.45
N THR A 524 66.88 -31.51 -38.15
CA THR A 524 67.06 -30.50 -37.11
C THR A 524 66.60 -29.11 -37.55
N ASP A 525 66.87 -28.73 -38.80
CA ASP A 525 66.41 -27.44 -39.36
C ASP A 525 64.89 -27.43 -39.57
N ASN A 526 64.30 -28.53 -40.04
CA ASN A 526 62.84 -28.66 -40.18
C ASN A 526 62.11 -28.60 -38.84
N VAL A 527 62.70 -29.16 -37.77
CA VAL A 527 62.13 -29.10 -36.41
C VAL A 527 62.22 -27.68 -35.84
N LEU A 528 63.34 -26.98 -36.06
CA LEU A 528 63.51 -25.60 -35.59
C LEU A 528 62.57 -24.61 -36.30
N ASP A 529 62.40 -24.75 -37.62
CA ASP A 529 61.45 -23.95 -38.41
C ASP A 529 59.99 -24.21 -38.00
N THR A 530 59.66 -25.46 -37.68
CA THR A 530 58.32 -25.81 -37.17
C THR A 530 58.06 -25.16 -35.81
N GLN A 531 59.04 -25.17 -34.91
CA GLN A 531 58.95 -24.53 -33.59
C GLN A 531 58.83 -23.00 -33.69
N ILE A 532 59.60 -22.37 -34.58
CA ILE A 532 59.55 -20.92 -34.82
C ILE A 532 58.19 -20.50 -35.38
N ASN A 533 57.62 -21.27 -36.32
CA ASN A 533 56.31 -20.97 -36.88
C ASN A 533 55.18 -21.19 -35.87
N ASP A 534 55.22 -22.27 -35.07
CA ASP A 534 54.24 -22.53 -34.02
C ASP A 534 54.22 -21.40 -32.96
N LEU A 535 55.40 -20.94 -32.53
CA LEU A 535 55.55 -19.79 -31.63
C LEU A 535 55.00 -18.49 -32.24
N LYS A 536 55.23 -18.23 -33.53
CA LYS A 536 54.69 -17.05 -34.22
C LYS A 536 53.17 -17.07 -34.30
N THR A 537 52.57 -18.21 -34.64
CA THR A 537 51.10 -18.36 -34.68
C THR A 537 50.50 -18.16 -33.29
N ARG A 538 51.15 -18.66 -32.24
CA ARG A 538 50.69 -18.51 -30.85
C ARG A 538 50.77 -17.06 -30.36
N ILE A 539 51.81 -16.32 -30.75
CA ILE A 539 51.96 -14.87 -30.52
C ILE A 539 50.88 -14.08 -31.28
N GLU A 540 50.57 -14.47 -32.52
CA GLU A 540 49.56 -13.82 -33.37
C GLU A 540 48.14 -14.00 -32.82
N VAL A 541 47.80 -15.19 -32.32
CA VAL A 541 46.52 -15.46 -31.65
C VAL A 541 46.38 -14.59 -30.39
N LEU A 542 47.43 -14.52 -29.56
CA LEU A 542 47.43 -13.72 -28.32
C LEU A 542 47.36 -12.20 -28.58
N THR A 543 47.87 -11.70 -29.71
CA THR A 543 47.84 -10.28 -30.07
C THR A 543 46.55 -9.84 -30.78
N SER A 544 45.75 -10.77 -31.29
CA SER A 544 44.47 -10.50 -31.98
C SER A 544 43.25 -10.36 -31.06
N ILE A 545 43.42 -10.57 -29.75
CA ILE A 545 42.36 -10.43 -28.75
C ILE A 545 42.19 -8.93 -28.41
N ASP A 546 41.30 -8.23 -29.13
CA ASP A 546 40.87 -6.87 -28.85
C ASP A 546 39.68 -6.87 -27.86
N LEU A 547 39.89 -6.35 -26.65
CA LEU A 547 38.92 -6.38 -25.54
C LEU A 547 38.43 -4.98 -25.12
N ARG A 548 38.16 -4.05 -26.05
CA ARG A 548 37.48 -2.79 -25.68
C ARG A 548 36.46 -2.30 -26.70
N SER A 549 35.19 -2.66 -26.50
CA SER A 549 34.07 -1.77 -26.87
C SER A 549 32.79 -2.11 -26.11
N ILE A 550 32.59 -1.55 -24.90
CA ILE A 550 31.24 -1.30 -24.38
C ILE A 550 31.23 0.10 -23.76
N ASN A 551 30.60 1.04 -24.46
CA ASN A 551 30.17 2.31 -23.89
C ASN A 551 29.13 2.02 -22.80
N PRO A 552 29.25 2.59 -21.59
CA PRO A 552 28.14 2.55 -20.64
C PRO A 552 26.99 3.39 -21.18
N ILE A 553 25.91 2.71 -21.56
CA ILE A 553 24.64 3.32 -21.91
C ILE A 553 24.13 4.04 -20.66
N SER A 554 24.25 5.36 -20.69
CA SER A 554 23.58 6.25 -19.77
C SER A 554 22.13 6.39 -20.23
N GLU A 555 21.20 5.64 -19.63
CA GLU A 555 19.78 5.94 -19.75
C GLU A 555 19.24 6.55 -18.46
N SER A 556 19.06 7.87 -18.55
CA SER A 556 18.22 8.69 -17.70
C SER A 556 16.79 8.16 -17.68
N GLN A 557 16.22 7.98 -16.48
CA GLN A 557 14.77 7.89 -16.29
C GLN A 557 14.34 8.97 -15.30
N ASN A 558 14.25 10.20 -15.81
CA ASN A 558 13.44 11.27 -15.24
C ASN A 558 11.96 10.96 -15.54
N GLY A 559 11.36 10.07 -14.75
CA GLY A 559 9.91 9.86 -14.74
C GLY A 559 9.26 10.76 -13.68
N GLN A 560 8.36 11.64 -14.09
CA GLN A 560 7.55 12.46 -13.18
C GLN A 560 6.92 11.60 -12.07
N LYS A 561 7.33 11.86 -10.82
CA LYS A 561 6.90 11.20 -9.59
C LYS A 561 5.38 11.41 -9.35
N THR A 562 4.49 10.72 -10.05
CA THR A 562 3.07 10.59 -9.66
C THR A 562 2.97 9.89 -8.30
N THR A 563 2.17 10.41 -7.38
CA THR A 563 1.94 9.79 -6.07
C THR A 563 1.33 8.39 -6.24
N PRO A 564 1.86 7.35 -5.58
CA PRO A 564 1.29 6.00 -5.71
C PRO A 564 -0.11 5.96 -5.11
N LYS A 565 -1.13 5.63 -5.92
CA LYS A 565 -2.48 5.30 -5.45
C LYS A 565 -2.47 3.91 -4.79
N PRO A 566 -3.12 3.68 -3.62
CA PRO A 566 -4.07 4.53 -2.87
C PRO A 566 -3.43 5.52 -1.86
N GLY A 567 -2.10 5.59 -1.79
CA GLY A 567 -1.35 6.38 -0.80
C GLY A 567 -0.75 5.54 0.33
N PHE A 568 -1.13 4.27 0.45
CA PHE A 568 -0.60 3.29 1.42
C PHE A 568 -0.22 1.98 0.72
N PHE A 569 0.50 1.10 1.40
CA PHE A 569 0.98 -0.16 0.84
C PHE A 569 -0.15 -1.18 0.72
N PHE A 570 -0.49 -1.55 -0.52
CA PHE A 570 -1.53 -2.55 -0.80
C PHE A 570 -1.13 -3.41 -2.00
N ASN A 571 -1.35 -4.72 -1.92
CA ASN A 571 -1.06 -5.66 -3.00
C ASN A 571 -1.96 -6.90 -2.93
N GLN A 572 -1.76 -7.83 -3.85
CA GLN A 572 -2.55 -9.06 -3.91
C GLN A 572 -2.45 -9.90 -2.63
N LEU A 573 -1.25 -10.05 -2.05
CA LEU A 573 -1.06 -10.82 -0.82
C LEU A 573 -1.87 -10.26 0.34
N ILE A 574 -1.90 -8.94 0.48
CA ILE A 574 -2.71 -8.25 1.48
C ILE A 574 -4.20 -8.48 1.18
N ALA A 575 -4.63 -8.25 -0.05
CA ALA A 575 -6.02 -8.44 -0.47
C ALA A 575 -6.55 -9.86 -0.15
N GLU A 576 -5.72 -10.89 -0.32
CA GLU A 576 -6.09 -12.28 -0.01
C GLU A 576 -6.35 -12.53 1.48
N ASN A 577 -5.70 -11.75 2.36
CA ASN A 577 -5.73 -11.91 3.82
C ASN A 577 -6.56 -10.82 4.53
N VAL A 578 -7.28 -9.98 3.78
CA VAL A 578 -8.27 -9.06 4.35
C VAL A 578 -9.39 -9.88 5.02
N THR A 579 -9.80 -9.49 6.22
CA THR A 579 -10.85 -10.15 7.00
C THR A 579 -12.23 -10.06 6.32
N ASP A 580 -13.08 -11.08 6.49
CA ASP A 580 -14.42 -11.20 5.88
C ASP A 580 -15.38 -10.01 6.13
N GLY A 581 -15.09 -9.14 7.10
CA GLY A 581 -15.84 -7.92 7.35
C GLY A 581 -15.42 -6.70 6.52
N ASN A 582 -14.26 -6.75 5.86
CA ASN A 582 -13.62 -5.61 5.19
C ASN A 582 -13.69 -5.70 3.65
N TYR A 583 -14.49 -6.64 3.13
CA TYR A 583 -14.78 -6.76 1.71
C TYR A 583 -16.21 -7.26 1.51
N MET A 584 -16.76 -7.01 0.32
CA MET A 584 -18.07 -7.48 -0.08
C MET A 584 -17.96 -8.56 -1.14
N VAL A 585 -18.83 -9.58 -1.09
CA VAL A 585 -18.90 -10.62 -2.11
C VAL A 585 -20.27 -10.53 -2.79
N PRO A 586 -20.32 -10.36 -4.13
CA PRO A 586 -21.57 -10.33 -4.87
C PRO A 586 -22.34 -11.65 -4.74
N THR A 587 -23.65 -11.56 -4.55
CA THR A 587 -24.55 -12.71 -4.53
C THR A 587 -24.93 -13.15 -5.95
N ALA A 588 -25.49 -14.35 -6.11
CA ALA A 588 -25.77 -14.92 -7.44
C ALA A 588 -26.75 -14.07 -8.28
N ASP A 589 -27.67 -13.36 -7.63
CA ASP A 589 -28.62 -12.41 -8.24
C ASP A 589 -27.96 -11.09 -8.70
N GLN A 590 -26.77 -10.78 -8.19
CA GLN A 590 -25.98 -9.60 -8.54
C GLN A 590 -25.02 -9.87 -9.70
N ILE A 591 -24.95 -11.12 -10.19
CA ILE A 591 -24.08 -11.56 -11.28
C ILE A 591 -24.96 -11.97 -12.47
N THR A 592 -24.89 -11.19 -13.54
CA THR A 592 -25.54 -11.51 -14.82
C THR A 592 -24.52 -12.10 -15.79
N ILE A 593 -24.86 -13.21 -16.44
CA ILE A 593 -24.01 -13.86 -17.44
C ILE A 593 -24.66 -13.71 -18.81
N ASP A 594 -23.98 -13.07 -19.77
CA ASP A 594 -24.41 -13.07 -21.16
C ASP A 594 -24.13 -14.45 -21.78
N PRO A 595 -25.16 -15.23 -22.16
CA PRO A 595 -24.98 -16.58 -22.70
C PRO A 595 -24.30 -16.63 -24.07
N LYS A 596 -24.19 -15.50 -24.79
CA LYS A 596 -23.54 -15.43 -26.12
C LYS A 596 -22.05 -15.13 -26.02
N THR A 597 -21.63 -14.35 -25.04
CA THR A 597 -20.25 -13.88 -24.91
C THR A 597 -19.53 -14.40 -23.66
N ASN A 598 -20.22 -15.16 -22.79
CA ASN A 598 -19.75 -15.56 -21.45
C ASN A 598 -19.22 -14.37 -20.64
N LYS A 599 -19.77 -13.17 -20.89
CA LYS A 599 -19.40 -11.97 -20.17
C LYS A 599 -20.18 -11.97 -18.86
N LYS A 600 -19.46 -11.91 -17.75
CA LYS A 600 -20.04 -11.73 -16.41
C LYS A 600 -20.09 -10.24 -16.11
N SER A 601 -21.28 -9.75 -15.80
CA SER A 601 -21.54 -8.38 -15.36
C SER A 601 -22.00 -8.43 -13.90
N VAL A 602 -21.27 -7.74 -13.04
CA VAL A 602 -21.56 -7.67 -11.61
C VAL A 602 -22.13 -6.31 -11.26
N THR A 603 -23.16 -6.29 -10.42
CA THR A 603 -23.82 -5.08 -9.93
C THR A 603 -24.02 -5.21 -8.42
N LEU A 604 -23.16 -4.57 -7.64
CA LEU A 604 -23.09 -4.70 -6.18
C LEU A 604 -23.49 -3.37 -5.50
N PRO A 605 -24.60 -3.32 -4.74
CA PRO A 605 -24.99 -2.12 -4.02
C PRO A 605 -24.04 -1.84 -2.85
N ILE A 606 -23.62 -0.59 -2.71
CA ILE A 606 -22.85 -0.09 -1.56
C ILE A 606 -23.86 0.32 -0.49
N LEU A 607 -23.95 -0.44 0.59
CA LEU A 607 -24.89 -0.20 1.69
C LEU A 607 -24.31 0.80 2.71
N GLU A 608 -25.15 1.40 3.55
CA GLU A 608 -24.71 2.36 4.59
C GLU A 608 -23.74 1.75 5.61
N ASN A 609 -23.80 0.44 5.82
CA ASN A 609 -22.91 -0.31 6.71
C ASN A 609 -21.65 -0.84 6.00
N THR A 610 -21.40 -0.44 4.74
CA THR A 610 -20.20 -0.83 4.01
C THR A 610 -18.98 -0.18 4.65
N THR A 611 -17.91 -0.94 4.78
CA THR A 611 -16.63 -0.46 5.29
C THR A 611 -15.59 -0.40 4.17
N ASP A 612 -14.53 0.35 4.42
CA ASP A 612 -13.29 0.27 3.66
C ASP A 612 -12.52 -1.03 3.95
N ASN A 613 -11.35 -1.18 3.32
CA ASN A 613 -10.43 -2.31 3.52
C ASN A 613 -9.86 -2.45 4.93
N PHE A 614 -9.95 -1.39 5.74
CA PHE A 614 -9.52 -1.37 7.14
C PHE A 614 -10.66 -1.73 8.11
N GLY A 615 -11.91 -1.69 7.65
CA GLY A 615 -13.09 -1.97 8.46
C GLY A 615 -13.72 -0.71 9.04
N ASN A 616 -13.29 0.48 8.60
CA ASN A 616 -13.93 1.74 8.94
C ASN A 616 -15.13 1.96 8.02
N PRO A 617 -16.29 2.43 8.53
CA PRO A 617 -17.43 2.78 7.69
C PRO A 617 -17.04 3.82 6.63
N LEU A 618 -17.55 3.67 5.40
CA LEU A 618 -17.32 4.65 4.35
C LEU A 618 -17.85 6.04 4.76
N ILE A 619 -17.04 7.08 4.59
CA ILE A 619 -17.34 8.45 5.01
C ILE A 619 -17.84 9.24 3.80
N GLU A 620 -19.00 9.87 3.92
CA GLU A 620 -19.58 10.68 2.86
C GLU A 620 -18.66 11.85 2.47
N GLY A 621 -18.43 12.02 1.17
CA GLY A 621 -17.52 13.02 0.62
C GLY A 621 -16.05 12.61 0.55
N ASN A 622 -15.66 11.46 1.14
CA ASN A 622 -14.32 10.91 0.93
C ASN A 622 -14.21 10.20 -0.42
N GLU A 623 -12.99 10.17 -0.95
CA GLU A 623 -12.66 9.56 -2.24
C GLU A 623 -12.12 8.13 -2.03
N TYR A 624 -12.68 7.15 -2.73
CA TYR A 624 -12.31 5.73 -2.61
C TYR A 624 -11.94 5.12 -3.97
N ILE A 625 -11.11 4.07 -3.94
CA ILE A 625 -10.72 3.25 -5.10
C ILE A 625 -11.37 1.87 -4.95
N PRO A 626 -12.22 1.45 -5.89
CA PRO A 626 -12.79 0.10 -5.89
C PRO A 626 -11.76 -0.92 -6.39
N VAL A 627 -11.61 -2.02 -5.67
CA VAL A 627 -10.66 -3.10 -5.99
C VAL A 627 -11.36 -4.43 -5.96
N ILE A 628 -11.11 -5.27 -6.97
CA ILE A 628 -11.72 -6.58 -7.09
C ILE A 628 -10.63 -7.64 -7.07
N LEU A 629 -10.67 -8.51 -6.07
CA LEU A 629 -9.87 -9.73 -6.01
C LEU A 629 -10.71 -10.92 -6.47
N SER A 630 -10.24 -11.59 -7.52
CA SER A 630 -10.85 -12.82 -8.03
C SER A 630 -10.17 -14.01 -7.38
N MET A 631 -10.93 -14.78 -6.59
CA MET A 631 -10.44 -15.90 -5.81
C MET A 631 -11.21 -17.18 -6.14
N ALA A 632 -10.52 -18.30 -6.27
CA ALA A 632 -11.17 -19.59 -6.52
C ALA A 632 -11.97 -20.02 -5.29
N SER A 633 -13.24 -20.40 -5.49
CA SER A 633 -14.17 -20.82 -4.43
C SER A 633 -14.49 -22.31 -4.55
N GLY A 634 -14.42 -23.06 -3.45
CA GLY A 634 -14.79 -24.47 -3.42
C GLY A 634 -13.87 -25.37 -2.59
N PRO A 635 -13.93 -26.69 -2.80
CA PRO A 635 -13.05 -27.64 -2.12
C PRO A 635 -11.57 -27.34 -2.37
N LYS A 636 -10.73 -27.46 -1.33
CA LYS A 636 -9.28 -27.17 -1.40
C LYS A 636 -8.57 -27.85 -2.59
N LYS A 637 -8.96 -29.07 -2.93
CA LYS A 637 -8.42 -29.85 -4.06
C LYS A 637 -8.62 -29.17 -5.43
N ILE A 638 -9.64 -28.32 -5.56
CA ILE A 638 -9.94 -27.58 -6.79
C ILE A 638 -9.29 -26.19 -6.73
N THR A 639 -9.34 -25.52 -5.57
CA THR A 639 -8.84 -24.14 -5.45
C THR A 639 -7.32 -24.02 -5.60
N VAL A 640 -6.54 -25.04 -5.21
CA VAL A 640 -5.08 -25.05 -5.39
C VAL A 640 -4.63 -25.01 -6.85
N GLN A 641 -5.52 -25.36 -7.80
CA GLN A 641 -5.21 -25.37 -9.23
C GLN A 641 -5.23 -23.97 -9.86
N PHE A 642 -5.66 -22.95 -9.11
CA PHE A 642 -5.85 -21.60 -9.60
C PHE A 642 -4.98 -20.60 -8.83
N SER A 643 -4.46 -19.60 -9.55
CA SER A 643 -3.83 -18.43 -8.94
C SER A 643 -4.81 -17.27 -8.94
N ASN A 644 -4.94 -16.59 -7.79
CA ASN A 644 -5.83 -15.44 -7.65
C ASN A 644 -5.31 -14.27 -8.49
N SER A 645 -6.20 -13.32 -8.77
CA SER A 645 -5.86 -12.13 -9.53
C SER A 645 -6.57 -10.90 -8.97
N ILE A 646 -5.82 -9.84 -8.74
CA ILE A 646 -6.34 -8.53 -8.31
C ILE A 646 -6.53 -7.61 -9.52
N SER A 647 -7.56 -6.75 -9.47
CA SER A 647 -7.77 -5.70 -10.47
C SER A 647 -6.65 -4.65 -10.42
N ASP A 648 -6.41 -3.97 -11.54
CA ASP A 648 -5.43 -2.88 -11.62
C ASP A 648 -5.94 -1.61 -10.94
N PHE A 649 -5.89 -1.60 -9.61
CA PHE A 649 -6.36 -0.51 -8.76
C PHE A 649 -5.55 0.78 -8.94
N LYS A 650 -4.32 0.70 -9.47
CA LYS A 650 -3.48 1.88 -9.73
C LYS A 650 -4.04 2.73 -10.85
N ASN A 651 -4.60 2.08 -11.87
CA ASN A 651 -5.23 2.72 -13.03
C ASN A 651 -6.75 2.83 -12.92
N THR A 652 -7.36 2.22 -11.90
CA THR A 652 -8.81 2.30 -11.67
C THR A 652 -9.21 3.72 -11.23
N ASN A 653 -10.34 4.21 -11.76
CA ASN A 653 -10.89 5.51 -11.39
C ASN A 653 -11.41 5.50 -9.95
N THR A 654 -11.16 6.60 -9.25
CA THR A 654 -11.71 6.88 -7.93
C THR A 654 -13.17 7.31 -8.01
N PHE A 655 -13.90 7.22 -6.90
CA PHE A 655 -15.24 7.79 -6.75
C PHE A 655 -15.39 8.46 -5.39
N TYR A 656 -16.29 9.46 -5.32
CA TYR A 656 -16.72 10.04 -4.05
C TYR A 656 -17.88 9.25 -3.49
N TYR A 657 -17.75 8.80 -2.25
CA TYR A 657 -18.84 8.09 -1.57
C TYR A 657 -19.95 9.09 -1.20
N ALA A 658 -21.19 8.77 -1.59
CA ALA A 658 -22.36 9.57 -1.29
C ALA A 658 -23.56 8.68 -0.97
N THR A 659 -24.32 9.05 0.07
CA THR A 659 -25.51 8.31 0.49
C THR A 659 -26.76 8.74 -0.29
N LYS A 660 -26.71 9.92 -0.92
CA LYS A 660 -27.80 10.49 -1.71
C LYS A 660 -27.30 10.97 -3.07
N PRO A 661 -28.12 10.89 -4.12
CA PRO A 661 -27.81 11.56 -5.39
C PRO A 661 -27.61 13.05 -5.10
N THR A 662 -26.52 13.63 -5.57
CA THR A 662 -26.34 15.08 -5.56
C THR A 662 -27.47 15.67 -6.39
N GLU A 663 -28.43 16.34 -5.73
CA GLU A 663 -29.36 17.23 -6.42
C GLU A 663 -28.52 18.32 -7.07
N ASN A 664 -28.31 18.22 -8.38
CA ASN A 664 -27.83 19.34 -9.17
C ASN A 664 -28.88 20.45 -9.06
N ASN A 665 -28.74 21.29 -8.04
CA ASN A 665 -29.39 22.58 -7.94
C ASN A 665 -28.82 23.46 -9.05
N ASN A 666 -29.39 23.35 -10.24
CA ASN A 666 -29.31 24.36 -11.28
C ASN A 666 -30.32 25.46 -11.03
#